data_AF-A0A7C5ISE8-F1
#
_entry.id   AF-A0A7C5ISE8-F1
#
_cell.length_a   1.000
_cell.length_b   1.000
_cell.length_c   1.000
_cell.angle_alpha   90.00
_cell.angle_beta   90.00
_cell.angle_gamma   90.00
#
_symmetry.space_group_name_H-M   'P 1'
#
loop_
_entity.id
_entity.type
_entity.pdbx_description
1 polymer ?
#
loop_
_entity_poly.entity_id
_entity_poly.type
_entity_poly.pdbx_seq_one_letter_code
_entity_poly.pdbx_strand_id
1 'polypeptide(L)'
;NQLNTRVVYTDEIYDEFGYGSITPHAIKRFCKYSLDNWTTKPKFFLLWGKGQYQTRGHANNRVPTYGYPASDYEYVSDFEENSVNVVPEAAIGRVNVYTNEDGFAYLEKVDEYEHTPWQKWMKETVFLGGGNDTTEQKPILDAFRINYIPHLEAAPQGGTGNYYQKYNTGQITNASMTATQRINAGASIIHFFGHSSSNIYDVDIQEPVLYNNYSKYPFMIAFGCYGGDFTGDGKSFGERFVLESGRGSIGYLANSTAGYLTPLKNFGKVLYPQLYNTSFGEPIGIVIKETIRDYNAIWGDQVHLNHAKQVNLQGDPSLVVYYPEKPDLEITDSDIFFQPQDFSASDSSFVINIVTHNVGRVTQDSFYLSIRQQLPSGIWITYPKTKHGPVVAMDTFQHVISNTIGHAMAGLNRFDIFVDSTDVLSEYREDNNRILFQKLIPGNTPAILFPYDFAVIDQNEVTLSASSFVLNQNPKVRYIFEIDSVITFNSPLLRNSGVIEGTASFSQWSTGLSLQDSAVYYWRVRLADINPAAWADASFKYIPTKIGWAQSRPPQFFEDPSTRIEMDQLNYEWRFDQRAVELHAFVNQGDHANYRLANGAFSNIVPSGTSQRGLMYTPIRSRDLIPTIVGTPNGDWVYAAMPDGQGDVVQAIAGLPQGDYFLAVSEGNPKVPTWADHVVAAFALIGCDTSQIRAIPNNNSVIIFGRKGYPGQGIVISEPNVYDNVSNTSKFDLRLPLHTNFDRGNIQSL
;
A
#
# COMPACT_ATOMS: atom_id res chain seq x y z
N ASN A 1 -0.44 20.52 -24.20
CA ASN A 1 -1.70 21.17 -24.62
C ASN A 1 -1.46 22.00 -25.88
N GLN A 2 -2.18 21.76 -26.98
CA GLN A 2 -2.07 22.64 -28.15
C GLN A 2 -2.99 23.85 -27.95
N LEU A 3 -2.41 25.01 -27.67
CA LEU A 3 -3.12 26.29 -27.66
C LEU A 3 -3.22 26.83 -29.08
N ASN A 4 -4.42 27.22 -29.51
CA ASN A 4 -4.59 27.93 -30.77
C ASN A 4 -4.13 29.38 -30.58
N THR A 5 -2.99 29.72 -31.18
CA THR A 5 -2.30 30.99 -30.94
C THR A 5 -2.36 31.89 -32.17
N ARG A 6 -2.67 33.18 -31.97
CA ARG A 6 -2.61 34.22 -33.01
C ARG A 6 -1.67 35.34 -32.58
N VAL A 7 -0.68 35.63 -33.42
CA VAL A 7 0.23 36.77 -33.25
C VAL A 7 -0.39 37.98 -33.94
N VAL A 8 -0.40 39.14 -33.26
CA VAL A 8 -0.86 40.42 -33.80
C VAL A 8 0.19 41.47 -33.45
N TYR A 9 0.66 42.22 -34.44
CA TYR A 9 1.71 43.21 -34.23
C TYR A 9 1.12 44.50 -33.66
N THR A 10 1.88 45.17 -32.78
CA THR A 10 1.43 46.44 -32.18
C THR A 10 1.15 47.52 -33.21
N ASP A 11 1.91 47.55 -34.30
CA ASP A 11 1.72 48.54 -35.37
C ASP A 11 0.33 48.38 -36.02
N GLU A 12 -0.11 47.14 -36.27
CA GLU A 12 -1.45 46.84 -36.78
C GLU A 12 -2.55 47.26 -35.77
N ILE A 13 -2.30 47.03 -34.47
CA ILE A 13 -3.21 47.45 -33.40
C ILE A 13 -3.31 48.99 -33.34
N TYR A 14 -2.19 49.70 -33.48
CA TYR A 14 -2.17 51.16 -33.45
C TYR A 14 -2.85 51.76 -34.67
N ASP A 15 -2.64 51.20 -35.86
CA ASP A 15 -3.31 51.66 -37.08
C ASP A 15 -4.83 51.51 -36.98
N GLU A 16 -5.31 50.32 -36.57
CA GLU A 16 -6.74 50.02 -36.53
C GLU A 16 -7.47 50.64 -35.32
N PHE A 17 -6.91 50.54 -34.12
CA PHE A 17 -7.59 50.93 -32.88
C PHE A 17 -7.09 52.25 -32.27
N GLY A 18 -5.95 52.75 -32.77
CA GLY A 18 -5.30 53.98 -32.33
C GLY A 18 -5.26 55.08 -33.39
N TYR A 19 -5.76 54.83 -34.60
CA TYR A 19 -5.65 55.74 -35.76
C TYR A 19 -4.19 56.16 -36.03
N GLY A 20 -3.27 55.19 -35.97
CA GLY A 20 -1.83 55.36 -36.15
C GLY A 20 -1.10 55.96 -34.94
N SER A 21 -1.79 56.22 -33.83
CA SER A 21 -1.17 56.70 -32.59
C SER A 21 -0.73 55.56 -31.68
N ILE A 22 0.53 55.61 -31.22
CA ILE A 22 1.02 54.73 -30.15
C ILE A 22 0.35 55.13 -28.84
N THR A 23 -0.59 54.31 -28.37
CA THR A 23 -1.33 54.53 -27.12
C THR A 23 -1.79 53.21 -26.49
N PRO A 24 -1.74 53.07 -25.15
CA PRO A 24 -2.30 51.92 -24.47
C PRO A 24 -3.82 51.77 -24.69
N HIS A 25 -4.55 52.85 -25.02
CA HIS A 25 -5.97 52.73 -25.36
C HIS A 25 -6.23 51.90 -26.63
N ALA A 26 -5.31 51.91 -27.60
CA ALA A 26 -5.45 51.10 -28.82
C ALA A 26 -5.41 49.60 -28.47
N ILE A 27 -4.47 49.22 -27.59
CA ILE A 27 -4.34 47.84 -27.09
C ILE A 27 -5.59 47.45 -26.28
N LYS A 28 -6.07 48.30 -25.37
CA LYS A 28 -7.29 48.03 -24.59
C LYS A 28 -8.51 47.82 -25.51
N ARG A 29 -8.66 48.65 -26.54
CA ARG A 29 -9.73 48.52 -27.54
C ARG A 29 -9.60 47.24 -28.36
N PHE A 30 -8.39 46.86 -28.76
CA PHE A 30 -8.15 45.60 -29.46
C PHE A 30 -8.53 44.40 -28.58
N CYS A 31 -8.08 44.37 -27.33
CA CYS A 31 -8.44 43.32 -26.37
C CYS A 31 -9.96 43.21 -26.22
N LYS A 32 -10.66 44.34 -25.98
CA LYS A 32 -12.13 44.37 -25.92
C LYS A 32 -12.76 43.84 -27.22
N TYR A 33 -12.33 44.36 -28.37
CA TYR A 33 -12.87 43.96 -29.66
C TYR A 33 -12.72 42.46 -29.89
N SER A 34 -11.56 41.88 -29.56
CA SER A 34 -11.32 40.45 -29.69
C SER A 34 -12.18 39.60 -28.75
N LEU A 35 -12.42 40.06 -27.52
CA LEU A 35 -13.31 39.38 -26.56
C LEU A 35 -14.79 39.42 -26.96
N ASP A 36 -15.21 40.50 -27.62
CA ASP A 36 -16.60 40.72 -28.02
C ASP A 36 -16.92 40.09 -29.39
N ASN A 37 -15.98 40.11 -30.34
CA ASN A 37 -16.29 39.88 -31.76
C ASN A 37 -15.63 38.63 -32.36
N TRP A 38 -14.56 38.08 -31.78
CA TRP A 38 -13.93 36.89 -32.35
C TRP A 38 -14.75 35.64 -32.09
N THR A 39 -14.81 34.74 -33.07
CA THR A 39 -15.53 33.46 -32.95
C THR A 39 -14.98 32.61 -31.81
N THR A 40 -13.65 32.58 -31.65
CA THR A 40 -12.99 31.97 -30.50
C THR A 40 -12.46 33.09 -29.61
N LYS A 41 -13.11 33.29 -28.46
CA LYS A 41 -12.70 34.31 -27.49
C LYS A 41 -11.30 33.99 -26.93
N PRO A 42 -10.37 34.95 -26.92
CA PRO A 42 -9.07 34.74 -26.31
C PRO A 42 -9.19 34.44 -24.81
N LYS A 43 -8.59 33.33 -24.37
CA LYS A 43 -8.44 33.02 -22.93
C LYS A 43 -7.24 33.73 -22.30
N PHE A 44 -6.22 33.98 -23.13
CA PHE A 44 -4.91 34.51 -22.72
C PHE A 44 -4.52 35.66 -23.65
N PHE A 45 -3.91 36.69 -23.06
CA PHE A 45 -3.17 37.73 -23.76
C PHE A 45 -1.73 37.73 -23.25
N LEU A 46 -0.77 37.47 -24.14
CA LEU A 46 0.66 37.59 -23.84
C LEU A 46 1.20 38.86 -24.48
N LEU A 47 1.64 39.80 -23.66
CA LEU A 47 2.30 41.02 -24.12
C LEU A 47 3.79 40.74 -24.32
N TRP A 48 4.25 40.85 -25.56
CA TRP A 48 5.62 40.52 -25.93
C TRP A 48 6.45 41.80 -26.19
N GLY A 49 7.10 42.31 -25.15
CA GLY A 49 7.94 43.49 -25.24
C GLY A 49 7.99 44.33 -23.97
N LYS A 50 9.11 45.03 -23.78
CA LYS A 50 9.33 45.99 -22.69
C LYS A 50 8.23 47.05 -22.63
N GLY A 51 7.66 47.21 -21.43
CA GLY A 51 6.70 48.25 -21.09
C GLY A 51 7.32 49.55 -20.59
N GLN A 52 6.65 50.67 -20.90
CA GLN A 52 7.07 52.03 -20.52
C GLN A 52 5.83 52.91 -20.28
N TYR A 53 5.95 53.89 -19.38
CA TYR A 53 4.95 54.97 -19.25
C TYR A 53 5.04 55.95 -20.42
N GLN A 54 6.26 56.26 -20.87
CA GLN A 54 6.48 57.15 -22.00
C GLN A 54 6.20 56.40 -23.31
N THR A 55 5.01 56.65 -23.86
CA THR A 55 4.54 55.96 -25.06
C THR A 55 5.24 56.40 -26.35
N ARG A 56 5.68 57.66 -26.42
CA ARG A 56 6.29 58.26 -27.63
C ARG A 56 7.76 58.60 -27.43
N GLY A 57 8.61 58.18 -28.37
CA GLY A 57 10.02 58.56 -28.43
C GLY A 57 10.93 57.82 -27.45
N HIS A 58 10.42 56.84 -26.70
CA HIS A 58 11.22 56.04 -25.79
C HIS A 58 11.77 54.81 -26.52
N ALA A 59 13.09 54.66 -26.59
CA ALA A 59 13.75 53.62 -27.39
C ALA A 59 13.35 52.18 -27.00
N ASN A 60 13.00 51.98 -25.73
CA ASN A 60 12.62 50.67 -25.19
C ASN A 60 11.10 50.48 -25.03
N ASN A 61 10.26 51.41 -25.49
CA ASN A 61 8.80 51.21 -25.42
C ASN A 61 8.33 50.33 -26.59
N ARG A 62 8.26 49.02 -26.38
CA ARG A 62 7.79 48.05 -27.39
C ARG A 62 6.29 47.82 -27.30
N VAL A 63 5.79 47.60 -26.08
CA VAL A 63 4.36 47.47 -25.79
C VAL A 63 4.09 48.35 -24.57
N PRO A 64 3.40 49.51 -24.68
CA PRO A 64 3.20 50.40 -23.54
C PRO A 64 2.47 49.69 -22.39
N THR A 65 2.63 50.21 -21.18
CA THR A 65 1.78 49.80 -20.04
C THR A 65 0.56 50.71 -19.93
N TYR A 66 -0.44 50.31 -19.14
CA TYR A 66 -1.64 51.09 -18.88
C TYR A 66 -1.64 51.63 -17.44
N GLY A 67 -2.11 52.86 -17.27
CA GLY A 67 -2.31 53.48 -15.95
C GLY A 67 -1.04 53.91 -15.23
N TYR A 68 -1.23 54.47 -14.02
CA TYR A 68 -0.20 54.75 -13.03
C TYR A 68 -0.79 54.46 -11.64
N PRO A 69 -0.31 53.45 -10.90
CA PRO A 69 0.74 52.47 -11.20
C PRO A 69 0.54 51.68 -12.50
N ALA A 70 1.63 51.18 -13.10
CA ALA A 70 1.59 50.29 -14.25
C ALA A 70 0.70 49.07 -13.98
N SER A 71 -0.26 48.80 -14.86
CA SER A 71 -1.23 47.71 -14.73
C SER A 71 -1.61 47.14 -16.09
N ASP A 72 -1.22 45.91 -16.37
CA ASP A 72 -1.63 45.26 -17.63
C ASP A 72 -3.06 44.69 -17.55
N TYR A 73 -3.62 44.48 -16.36
CA TYR A 73 -5.01 44.02 -16.19
C TYR A 73 -6.05 44.99 -16.76
N GLU A 74 -5.72 46.27 -16.83
CA GLU A 74 -6.58 47.30 -17.43
C GLU A 74 -6.83 47.07 -18.92
N TYR A 75 -5.99 46.31 -19.63
CA TYR A 75 -6.24 45.93 -21.03
C TYR A 75 -7.39 44.95 -21.19
N VAL A 76 -7.68 44.16 -20.15
CA VAL A 76 -8.65 43.05 -20.18
C VAL A 76 -9.74 43.21 -19.13
N SER A 77 -9.90 44.41 -18.57
CA SER A 77 -10.93 44.72 -17.57
C SER A 77 -11.43 46.15 -17.73
N ASP A 78 -12.44 46.50 -16.93
CA ASP A 78 -12.96 47.86 -16.83
C ASP A 78 -13.32 48.47 -18.19
N PHE A 79 -14.16 47.74 -18.93
CA PHE A 79 -14.67 48.17 -20.24
C PHE A 79 -15.92 49.05 -20.15
N GLU A 80 -16.52 49.15 -18.97
CA GLU A 80 -17.72 49.95 -18.70
C GLU A 80 -17.34 51.32 -18.13
N GLU A 81 -17.92 52.39 -18.69
CA GLU A 81 -17.52 53.78 -18.45
C GLU A 81 -17.60 54.24 -16.98
N ASN A 82 -18.37 53.54 -16.13
CA ASN A 82 -18.57 53.85 -14.72
C ASN A 82 -18.23 52.70 -13.76
N SER A 83 -17.54 51.68 -14.25
CA SER A 83 -17.00 50.63 -13.39
C SER A 83 -15.64 51.07 -12.84
N VAL A 84 -15.31 50.60 -11.63
CA VAL A 84 -13.93 50.64 -11.09
C VAL A 84 -13.45 49.24 -10.74
N ASN A 85 -14.23 48.21 -11.12
CA ASN A 85 -13.94 46.81 -10.85
C ASN A 85 -12.90 46.30 -11.84
N VAL A 86 -11.74 45.95 -11.33
CA VAL A 86 -10.67 45.30 -12.11
C VAL A 86 -10.79 43.81 -11.90
N VAL A 87 -11.80 43.23 -12.54
CA VAL A 87 -11.93 41.78 -12.68
C VAL A 87 -11.57 41.46 -14.14
N PRO A 88 -10.37 40.90 -14.41
CA PRO A 88 -9.96 40.56 -15.76
C PRO A 88 -10.93 39.59 -16.43
N GLU A 89 -11.38 39.90 -17.65
CA GLU A 89 -12.19 38.99 -18.47
C GLU A 89 -11.36 37.87 -19.09
N ALA A 90 -10.06 38.11 -19.32
CA ALA A 90 -9.09 37.13 -19.79
C ALA A 90 -7.81 37.16 -18.92
N ALA A 91 -7.06 36.07 -18.94
CA ALA A 91 -5.74 36.02 -18.32
C ALA A 91 -4.75 36.85 -19.14
N ILE A 92 -3.87 37.61 -18.47
CA ILE A 92 -2.88 38.46 -19.13
C ILE A 92 -1.53 38.37 -18.41
N GLY A 93 -0.46 38.37 -19.20
CA GLY A 93 0.92 38.42 -18.71
C GLY A 93 1.83 39.09 -19.72
N ARG A 94 3.03 39.48 -19.29
CA ARG A 94 4.00 40.21 -20.12
C ARG A 94 5.40 39.63 -20.02
N VAL A 95 6.05 39.40 -21.15
CA VAL A 95 7.50 39.14 -21.19
C VAL A 95 8.19 40.41 -21.68
N ASN A 96 8.92 41.08 -20.79
CA ASN A 96 9.58 42.35 -21.05
C ASN A 96 10.89 42.19 -21.85
N VAL A 97 10.82 41.66 -23.06
CA VAL A 97 12.00 41.47 -23.92
C VAL A 97 12.56 42.82 -24.40
N TYR A 98 13.89 43.00 -24.31
CA TYR A 98 14.60 44.15 -24.87
C TYR A 98 15.20 43.85 -26.24
N THR A 99 15.46 42.58 -26.54
CA THR A 99 16.01 42.11 -27.82
C THR A 99 15.37 40.78 -28.23
N ASN A 100 15.71 40.26 -29.41
CA ASN A 100 15.24 38.95 -29.83
C ASN A 100 15.90 37.83 -29.03
N GLU A 101 17.16 38.02 -28.62
CA GLU A 101 17.93 37.08 -27.81
C GLU A 101 17.30 36.88 -26.42
N ASP A 102 16.84 37.95 -25.78
CA ASP A 102 16.04 37.86 -24.54
C ASP A 102 14.81 36.96 -24.75
N GLY A 103 14.14 37.12 -25.90
CA GLY A 103 12.96 36.34 -26.26
C GLY A 103 13.26 34.86 -26.48
N PHE A 104 14.31 34.54 -27.24
CA PHE A 104 14.71 33.15 -27.46
C PHE A 104 15.15 32.47 -26.15
N ALA A 105 15.89 33.17 -25.30
CA ALA A 105 16.28 32.65 -23.99
C ALA A 105 15.07 32.34 -23.09
N TYR A 106 14.02 33.17 -23.14
CA TYR A 106 12.78 32.89 -22.40
C TYR A 106 12.04 31.68 -22.98
N LEU A 107 11.90 31.59 -24.31
CA LEU A 107 11.21 30.48 -24.97
C LEU A 107 11.91 29.14 -24.74
N GLU A 108 13.24 29.11 -24.73
CA GLU A 108 14.02 27.90 -24.40
C GLU A 108 13.72 27.44 -22.97
N LYS A 109 13.65 28.35 -22.00
CA LYS A 109 13.23 28.00 -20.63
C LYS A 109 11.80 27.48 -20.57
N VAL A 110 10.87 28.05 -21.33
CA VAL A 110 9.48 27.57 -21.41
C VAL A 110 9.42 26.17 -22.00
N ASP A 111 10.14 25.92 -23.09
CA ASP A 111 10.21 24.59 -23.71
C ASP A 111 10.79 23.55 -22.75
N GLU A 112 11.90 23.86 -22.06
CA GLU A 112 12.46 22.99 -21.03
C GLU A 112 11.48 22.75 -19.87
N TYR A 113 10.82 23.82 -19.39
CA TYR A 113 9.88 23.75 -18.27
C TYR A 113 8.69 22.84 -18.57
N GLU A 114 8.05 22.99 -19.74
CA GLU A 114 6.86 22.23 -20.12
C GLU A 114 7.17 20.76 -20.45
N HIS A 115 8.42 20.45 -20.84
CA HIS A 115 8.86 19.08 -21.15
C HIS A 115 9.61 18.39 -20.00
N THR A 116 9.83 19.05 -18.87
CA THR A 116 10.51 18.44 -17.72
C THR A 116 9.58 17.41 -17.05
N PRO A 117 9.96 16.12 -16.98
CA PRO A 117 9.17 15.11 -16.29
C PRO A 117 9.02 15.40 -14.81
N TRP A 118 7.93 14.93 -14.21
CA TRP A 118 7.65 15.09 -12.79
C TRP A 118 8.81 14.61 -11.91
N GLN A 119 9.20 15.43 -10.93
CA GLN A 119 10.30 15.15 -10.00
C GLN A 119 9.95 15.66 -8.59
N LYS A 120 10.51 15.00 -7.56
CA LYS A 120 10.21 15.31 -6.15
C LYS A 120 10.38 16.79 -5.78
N TRP A 121 11.41 17.46 -6.30
CA TRP A 121 11.67 18.87 -5.99
C TRP A 121 10.57 19.82 -6.46
N MET A 122 9.70 19.40 -7.38
CA MET A 122 8.57 20.20 -7.85
C MET A 122 7.50 20.40 -6.76
N LYS A 123 7.55 19.61 -5.67
CA LYS A 123 6.73 19.78 -4.47
C LYS A 123 7.36 20.72 -3.42
N GLU A 124 8.60 21.16 -3.63
CA GLU A 124 9.33 22.03 -2.73
C GLU A 124 9.05 23.51 -3.04
N THR A 125 8.85 24.31 -2.00
CA THR A 125 8.72 25.78 -2.13
C THR A 125 9.61 26.50 -1.15
N VAL A 126 9.93 27.76 -1.46
CA VAL A 126 10.77 28.64 -0.64
C VAL A 126 10.00 29.90 -0.28
N PHE A 127 9.91 30.22 1.00
CA PHE A 127 9.31 31.45 1.52
C PHE A 127 10.39 32.30 2.20
N LEU A 128 10.62 33.52 1.72
CA LEU A 128 11.64 34.45 2.21
C LEU A 128 10.93 35.64 2.87
N GLY A 129 11.07 35.75 4.19
CA GLY A 129 10.41 36.77 5.00
C GLY A 129 11.38 37.85 5.48
N GLY A 130 11.04 39.11 5.24
CA GLY A 130 11.77 40.30 5.66
C GLY A 130 11.09 41.07 6.80
N GLY A 131 11.29 42.39 6.83
CA GLY A 131 10.73 43.31 7.82
C GLY A 131 11.79 43.96 8.72
N ASN A 132 11.53 45.20 9.14
CA ASN A 132 12.47 46.01 9.91
C ASN A 132 12.46 45.69 11.42
N ASP A 133 11.31 45.29 11.95
CA ASP A 133 11.14 44.97 13.37
C ASP A 133 10.08 43.88 13.57
N THR A 134 9.89 43.50 14.83
CA THR A 134 8.98 42.40 15.21
C THR A 134 7.51 42.67 14.89
N THR A 135 7.10 43.93 14.72
CA THR A 135 5.74 44.30 14.33
C THR A 135 5.45 44.00 12.86
N GLU A 136 6.47 43.93 12.02
CA GLU A 136 6.38 43.49 10.62
C GLU A 136 6.76 42.01 10.45
N GLN A 137 7.89 41.59 11.05
CA GLN A 137 8.48 40.26 10.90
C GLN A 137 7.54 39.14 11.39
N LYS A 138 6.83 39.36 12.50
CA LYS A 138 5.89 38.37 13.03
C LYS A 138 4.66 38.19 12.12
N PRO A 139 3.94 39.24 11.70
CA PRO A 139 2.84 39.09 10.74
C PRO A 139 3.23 38.46 9.40
N ILE A 140 4.45 38.70 8.89
CA ILE A 140 4.95 38.07 7.67
C ILE A 140 5.12 36.56 7.89
N LEU A 141 5.81 36.16 8.95
CA LEU A 141 5.97 34.73 9.28
C LEU A 141 4.63 34.04 9.53
N ASP A 142 3.70 34.72 10.22
CA ASP A 142 2.34 34.23 10.45
C ASP A 142 1.56 34.13 9.12
N ALA A 143 1.79 35.03 8.15
CA ALA A 143 1.20 34.92 6.82
C ALA A 143 1.60 33.59 6.14
N PHE A 144 2.89 33.26 6.16
CA PHE A 144 3.41 32.00 5.60
C PHE A 144 2.80 30.79 6.31
N ARG A 145 2.94 30.73 7.65
CA ARG A 145 2.57 29.55 8.44
C ARG A 145 1.07 29.29 8.53
N ILE A 146 0.25 30.34 8.51
CA ILE A 146 -1.18 30.23 8.76
C ILE A 146 -2.00 30.33 7.47
N ASN A 147 -1.58 31.15 6.51
CA ASN A 147 -2.41 31.45 5.34
C ASN A 147 -1.90 30.83 4.04
N TYR A 148 -0.63 30.46 3.91
CA TYR A 148 -0.05 30.03 2.61
C TYR A 148 0.40 28.56 2.63
N ILE A 149 1.35 28.22 3.49
CA ILE A 149 1.97 26.88 3.58
C ILE A 149 0.94 25.78 3.83
N PRO A 150 -0.07 25.93 4.71
CA PRO A 150 -1.05 24.88 4.94
C PRO A 150 -1.83 24.44 3.69
N HIS A 151 -2.04 25.32 2.71
CA HIS A 151 -2.71 24.95 1.45
C HIS A 151 -1.80 24.13 0.54
N LEU A 152 -0.49 24.43 0.52
CA LEU A 152 0.51 23.66 -0.21
C LEU A 152 0.73 22.27 0.40
N GLU A 153 0.82 22.19 1.73
CA GLU A 153 1.09 20.93 2.46
C GLU A 153 -0.12 20.00 2.51
N ALA A 154 -1.31 20.51 2.22
CA ALA A 154 -2.54 19.73 2.13
C ALA A 154 -2.71 19.06 0.76
N ALA A 155 -3.63 18.10 0.68
CA ALA A 155 -4.10 17.56 -0.59
C ALA A 155 -4.75 18.68 -1.43
N PRO A 156 -4.64 18.62 -2.78
CA PRO A 156 -4.05 17.58 -3.61
C PRO A 156 -2.53 17.67 -3.82
N GLN A 157 -1.87 18.76 -3.40
CA GLN A 157 -0.45 18.98 -3.67
C GLN A 157 0.45 18.17 -2.72
N GLY A 158 0.22 18.22 -1.40
CA GLY A 158 1.02 17.52 -0.39
C GLY A 158 2.49 17.93 -0.39
N GLY A 159 2.79 19.20 -0.67
CA GLY A 159 4.16 19.71 -0.82
C GLY A 159 4.84 20.09 0.48
N THR A 160 5.94 20.84 0.39
CA THR A 160 6.72 21.29 1.56
C THR A 160 7.02 22.78 1.51
N GLY A 161 6.63 23.49 2.56
CA GLY A 161 6.87 24.93 2.73
C GLY A 161 8.16 25.22 3.50
N ASN A 162 9.25 25.58 2.82
CA ASN A 162 10.50 25.95 3.46
C ASN A 162 10.56 27.47 3.70
N TYR A 163 10.37 27.94 4.93
CA TYR A 163 10.43 29.38 5.23
C TYR A 163 11.77 29.79 5.86
N TYR A 164 12.18 31.02 5.55
CA TYR A 164 13.38 31.68 6.03
C TYR A 164 13.01 33.12 6.42
N GLN A 165 12.74 33.34 7.70
CA GLN A 165 12.34 34.64 8.23
C GLN A 165 13.55 35.35 8.84
N LYS A 166 13.92 36.49 8.26
CA LYS A 166 14.95 37.38 8.80
C LYS A 166 14.41 38.14 10.01
N TYR A 167 15.26 38.25 11.03
CA TYR A 167 15.08 39.09 12.21
C TYR A 167 16.34 39.94 12.41
N ASN A 168 16.24 40.99 13.24
CA ASN A 168 17.40 41.80 13.60
C ASN A 168 18.45 41.01 14.41
N THR A 169 18.07 39.86 14.97
CA THR A 169 18.90 38.99 15.79
C THR A 169 19.41 37.74 15.04
N GLY A 170 19.08 37.57 13.76
CA GLY A 170 19.44 36.39 12.97
C GLY A 170 18.33 35.94 12.03
N GLN A 171 18.21 34.64 11.81
CA GLN A 171 17.18 34.06 10.93
C GLN A 171 16.50 32.88 11.62
N ILE A 172 15.18 32.78 11.47
CA ILE A 172 14.38 31.62 11.90
C ILE A 172 13.95 30.86 10.65
N THR A 173 14.12 29.53 10.65
CA THR A 173 13.75 28.66 9.53
C THR A 173 13.25 27.30 10.03
N ASN A 174 12.42 26.61 9.24
CA ASN A 174 12.07 25.19 9.42
C ASN A 174 12.87 24.24 8.52
N ALA A 175 13.75 24.78 7.65
CA ALA A 175 14.45 24.00 6.65
C ALA A 175 15.84 23.58 7.13
N SER A 176 16.31 22.42 6.65
CA SER A 176 17.66 21.92 6.89
C SER A 176 18.71 22.54 5.95
N MET A 177 18.27 23.00 4.77
CA MET A 177 19.11 23.69 3.78
C MET A 177 18.99 25.21 3.93
N THR A 178 20.02 25.96 3.55
CA THR A 178 19.86 27.41 3.31
C THR A 178 18.94 27.69 2.14
N ALA A 179 18.37 28.89 2.04
CA ALA A 179 17.50 29.27 0.92
C ALA A 179 18.19 29.07 -0.44
N THR A 180 19.43 29.52 -0.60
CA THR A 180 20.22 29.32 -1.83
C THR A 180 20.42 27.85 -2.16
N GLN A 181 20.74 27.01 -1.16
CA GLN A 181 20.87 25.56 -1.36
C GLN A 181 19.55 24.94 -1.80
N ARG A 182 18.43 25.34 -1.18
CA ARG A 182 17.10 24.83 -1.55
C ARG A 182 16.72 25.22 -2.98
N ILE A 183 16.91 26.47 -3.37
CA ILE A 183 16.64 26.98 -4.73
C ILE A 183 17.49 26.22 -5.76
N ASN A 184 18.79 26.04 -5.51
CA ASN A 184 19.67 25.30 -6.42
C ASN A 184 19.30 23.81 -6.54
N ALA A 185 18.83 23.21 -5.44
CA ALA A 185 18.34 21.84 -5.45
C ALA A 185 17.00 21.69 -6.19
N GLY A 186 16.20 22.76 -6.26
CA GLY A 186 14.94 22.85 -6.98
C GLY A 186 13.80 23.32 -6.07
N ALA A 187 12.92 24.17 -6.61
CA ALA A 187 11.65 24.58 -6.02
C ALA A 187 10.66 24.96 -7.12
N SER A 188 9.36 24.75 -6.90
CA SER A 188 8.31 25.19 -7.82
C SER A 188 7.91 26.65 -7.61
N ILE A 189 7.96 27.14 -6.37
CA ILE A 189 7.66 28.54 -6.02
C ILE A 189 8.75 29.13 -5.12
N ILE A 190 9.14 30.37 -5.41
CA ILE A 190 9.82 31.26 -4.46
C ILE A 190 8.89 32.42 -4.12
N HIS A 191 8.53 32.56 -2.85
CA HIS A 191 7.71 33.65 -2.35
C HIS A 191 8.57 34.57 -1.48
N PHE A 192 8.76 35.81 -1.89
CA PHE A 192 9.32 36.87 -1.06
C PHE A 192 8.20 37.72 -0.43
N PHE A 193 8.33 38.05 0.86
CA PHE A 193 7.45 39.02 1.52
C PHE A 193 8.26 39.91 2.49
N GLY A 194 8.36 41.21 2.19
CA GLY A 194 9.14 42.16 2.97
C GLY A 194 9.31 43.51 2.25
N HIS A 195 10.33 44.27 2.67
CA HIS A 195 10.69 45.51 1.99
C HIS A 195 11.50 45.23 0.72
N SER A 196 11.11 45.87 -0.38
CA SER A 196 11.84 45.80 -1.64
C SER A 196 11.85 47.13 -2.37
N SER A 197 12.78 47.26 -3.30
CA SER A 197 12.76 48.25 -4.38
C SER A 197 12.78 47.52 -5.73
N SER A 198 12.88 48.25 -6.84
CA SER A 198 12.99 47.65 -8.17
C SER A 198 14.23 46.75 -8.37
N ASN A 199 15.23 46.85 -7.49
CA ASN A 199 16.51 46.14 -7.61
C ASN A 199 17.04 45.51 -6.31
N ILE A 200 16.39 45.69 -5.16
CA ILE A 200 16.91 45.26 -3.86
C ILE A 200 15.76 44.65 -3.03
N TYR A 201 16.05 43.56 -2.33
CA TYR A 201 15.16 42.93 -1.35
C TYR A 201 15.83 43.00 0.02
N ASP A 202 15.03 43.11 1.09
CA ASP A 202 15.54 43.11 2.47
C ASP A 202 15.93 41.72 2.99
N VAL A 203 15.78 40.68 2.16
CA VAL A 203 16.22 39.29 2.39
C VAL A 203 17.42 38.92 1.52
N ASP A 204 18.11 37.84 1.90
CA ASP A 204 19.27 37.33 1.16
C ASP A 204 18.82 36.52 -0.07
N ILE A 205 18.45 37.24 -1.15
CA ILE A 205 18.20 36.70 -2.48
C ILE A 205 19.32 37.17 -3.42
N GLN A 206 19.87 36.24 -4.19
CA GLN A 206 21.02 36.51 -5.05
C GLN A 206 20.57 37.00 -6.43
N GLU A 207 21.51 37.57 -7.19
CA GLU A 207 21.32 37.79 -8.62
C GLU A 207 21.07 36.45 -9.34
N PRO A 208 20.20 36.41 -10.37
CA PRO A 208 19.79 35.16 -11.00
C PRO A 208 20.99 34.38 -11.58
N VAL A 209 22.00 35.08 -12.10
CA VAL A 209 23.26 34.53 -12.62
C VAL A 209 24.07 33.72 -11.60
N LEU A 210 23.84 33.93 -10.29
CA LEU A 210 24.57 33.25 -9.20
C LEU A 210 23.92 31.93 -8.78
N TYR A 211 22.68 31.67 -9.20
CA TYR A 211 22.02 30.39 -8.95
C TYR A 211 22.48 29.31 -9.94
N ASN A 212 22.37 28.06 -9.50
CA ASN A 212 22.63 26.84 -10.26
C ASN A 212 21.36 26.02 -10.49
N ASN A 213 20.19 26.67 -10.53
CA ASN A 213 18.89 26.04 -10.72
C ASN A 213 18.56 25.79 -12.21
N TYR A 214 19.54 25.28 -12.96
CA TYR A 214 19.36 24.95 -14.37
C TYR A 214 18.24 23.92 -14.55
N SER A 215 17.37 24.16 -15.54
CA SER A 215 16.16 23.39 -15.83
C SER A 215 15.20 23.22 -14.64
N LYS A 216 15.34 24.06 -13.61
CA LYS A 216 14.52 24.07 -12.38
C LYS A 216 14.05 25.48 -12.10
N TYR A 217 13.18 25.98 -12.97
CA TYR A 217 12.74 27.37 -12.97
C TYR A 217 11.53 27.58 -12.06
N PRO A 218 11.68 28.07 -10.81
CA PRO A 218 10.55 28.38 -9.96
C PRO A 218 9.70 29.49 -10.57
N PHE A 219 8.41 29.53 -10.21
CA PHE A 219 7.59 30.72 -10.33
C PHE A 219 7.86 31.63 -9.12
N MET A 220 8.10 32.92 -9.37
CA MET A 220 8.40 33.86 -8.29
C MET A 220 7.18 34.71 -7.94
N ILE A 221 6.94 34.87 -6.65
CA ILE A 221 5.95 35.78 -6.08
C ILE A 221 6.71 36.75 -5.19
N ALA A 222 6.62 38.05 -5.46
CA ALA A 222 7.32 39.06 -4.68
C ALA A 222 6.37 40.12 -4.13
N PHE A 223 6.12 39.98 -2.83
CA PHE A 223 5.26 40.85 -2.04
C PHE A 223 6.10 41.92 -1.35
N GLY A 224 6.25 43.05 -2.02
CA GLY A 224 6.94 44.23 -1.51
C GLY A 224 6.63 45.45 -2.37
N CYS A 225 7.47 46.48 -2.27
CA CYS A 225 7.37 47.68 -3.09
C CYS A 225 8.20 47.54 -4.38
N TYR A 226 7.66 47.98 -5.51
CA TYR A 226 8.37 48.15 -6.80
C TYR A 226 9.08 46.92 -7.39
N GLY A 227 8.98 45.72 -6.79
CA GLY A 227 9.66 44.52 -7.28
C GLY A 227 9.19 44.07 -8.67
N GLY A 228 7.99 44.51 -9.07
CA GLY A 228 7.41 44.32 -10.40
C GLY A 228 7.41 45.58 -11.26
N ASP A 229 8.16 46.62 -10.92
CA ASP A 229 8.24 47.85 -11.73
C ASP A 229 9.09 47.63 -12.99
N PHE A 230 8.45 47.07 -14.01
CA PHE A 230 9.05 46.87 -15.32
C PHE A 230 9.03 48.14 -16.19
N THR A 231 8.71 49.32 -15.66
CA THR A 231 8.64 50.54 -16.49
C THR A 231 9.94 51.34 -16.53
N GLY A 232 10.93 51.01 -15.70
CA GLY A 232 12.22 51.69 -15.68
C GLY A 232 13.08 51.45 -16.93
N ASP A 233 14.11 52.29 -17.09
CA ASP A 233 15.08 52.20 -18.20
C ASP A 233 15.93 50.92 -18.16
N GLY A 234 16.34 50.51 -16.96
CA GLY A 234 17.06 49.26 -16.71
C GLY A 234 16.13 48.07 -16.51
N LYS A 235 16.71 46.86 -16.59
CA LYS A 235 16.02 45.62 -16.21
C LYS A 235 15.79 45.65 -14.69
N SER A 236 14.53 45.66 -14.28
CA SER A 236 14.12 45.42 -12.89
C SER A 236 14.54 44.03 -12.44
N PHE A 237 14.47 43.77 -11.14
CA PHE A 237 14.80 42.46 -10.59
C PHE A 237 13.93 41.34 -11.17
N GLY A 238 12.62 41.57 -11.32
CA GLY A 238 11.73 40.62 -11.99
C GLY A 238 12.14 40.31 -13.43
N GLU A 239 12.49 41.35 -14.20
CA GLU A 239 12.95 41.20 -15.59
C GLU A 239 14.26 40.40 -15.66
N ARG A 240 15.19 40.64 -14.73
CA ARG A 240 16.44 39.87 -14.66
C ARG A 240 16.19 38.40 -14.37
N PHE A 241 15.31 38.05 -13.45
CA PHE A 241 14.99 36.66 -13.14
C PHE A 241 14.28 35.94 -14.30
N VAL A 242 13.33 36.61 -14.95
CA VAL A 242 12.57 36.03 -16.06
C VAL A 242 13.44 35.87 -17.30
N LEU A 243 14.36 36.80 -17.58
CA LEU A 243 15.16 36.81 -18.81
C LEU A 243 16.55 36.15 -18.66
N GLU A 244 16.98 35.78 -17.45
CA GLU A 244 18.26 35.07 -17.30
C GLU A 244 18.21 33.71 -18.01
N SER A 245 19.17 33.47 -18.91
CA SER A 245 19.21 32.25 -19.73
C SER A 245 19.58 31.03 -18.87
N GLY A 246 18.83 29.95 -19.06
CA GLY A 246 19.09 28.65 -18.43
C GLY A 246 18.92 28.61 -16.92
N ARG A 247 18.49 29.70 -16.24
CA ARG A 247 18.28 29.77 -14.78
C ARG A 247 17.32 30.91 -14.40
N GLY A 248 17.24 31.25 -13.12
CA GLY A 248 16.32 32.29 -12.64
C GLY A 248 14.90 31.72 -12.49
N SER A 249 13.89 32.44 -12.95
CA SER A 249 12.47 32.04 -12.82
C SER A 249 11.79 31.82 -14.17
N ILE A 250 10.66 31.10 -14.16
CA ILE A 250 9.80 30.92 -15.35
C ILE A 250 8.76 32.04 -15.49
N GLY A 251 8.46 32.71 -14.37
CA GLY A 251 7.54 33.84 -14.28
C GLY A 251 7.72 34.58 -12.95
N TYR A 252 7.13 35.77 -12.87
CA TYR A 252 7.31 36.68 -11.75
C TYR A 252 6.04 37.51 -11.49
N LEU A 253 5.45 37.38 -10.32
CA LEU A 253 4.25 38.10 -9.89
C LEU A 253 4.60 39.11 -8.81
N ALA A 254 4.45 40.41 -9.09
CA ALA A 254 4.85 41.45 -8.14
C ALA A 254 4.18 42.81 -8.36
N ASN A 255 4.22 43.65 -7.32
CA ASN A 255 3.71 45.02 -7.39
C ASN A 255 4.58 45.93 -8.26
N SER A 256 3.95 46.70 -9.15
CA SER A 256 4.61 47.76 -9.91
C SER A 256 4.95 49.00 -9.07
N THR A 257 4.27 49.25 -7.94
CA THR A 257 4.60 50.38 -7.04
C THR A 257 4.55 50.00 -5.55
N ALA A 258 4.19 50.94 -4.68
CA ALA A 258 4.16 50.74 -3.23
C ALA A 258 3.16 49.65 -2.81
N GLY A 259 3.65 48.70 -2.02
CA GLY A 259 2.87 47.65 -1.39
C GLY A 259 2.67 47.91 0.10
N TYR A 260 1.50 47.56 0.62
CA TYR A 260 1.20 47.63 2.05
C TYR A 260 1.07 46.22 2.63
N LEU A 261 1.57 46.03 3.84
CA LEU A 261 1.65 44.72 4.50
C LEU A 261 0.29 43.97 4.51
N THR A 262 -0.80 44.66 4.87
CA THR A 262 -2.13 44.03 4.98
C THR A 262 -2.70 43.61 3.61
N PRO A 263 -2.80 44.49 2.59
CA PRO A 263 -3.21 44.09 1.25
C PRO A 263 -2.39 42.95 0.65
N LEU A 264 -1.06 42.99 0.81
CA LEU A 264 -0.14 41.93 0.34
C LEU A 264 -0.45 40.58 1.00
N LYS A 265 -0.57 40.58 2.32
CA LYS A 265 -0.95 39.39 3.09
C LYS A 265 -2.29 38.82 2.62
N ASN A 266 -3.27 39.71 2.45
CA ASN A 266 -4.62 39.32 2.04
C ASN A 266 -4.65 38.78 0.61
N PHE A 267 -3.82 39.30 -0.29
CA PHE A 267 -3.74 38.81 -1.67
C PHE A 267 -3.19 37.39 -1.69
N GLY A 268 -2.11 37.12 -0.96
CA GLY A 268 -1.60 35.77 -0.76
C GLY A 268 -2.63 34.82 -0.15
N LYS A 269 -3.43 35.31 0.81
CA LYS A 269 -4.47 34.52 1.48
C LYS A 269 -5.55 34.04 0.50
N VAL A 270 -5.74 34.72 -0.62
CA VAL A 270 -6.65 34.29 -1.71
C VAL A 270 -5.90 33.48 -2.77
N LEU A 271 -4.66 33.88 -3.09
CA LEU A 271 -3.82 33.25 -4.11
C LEU A 271 -3.49 31.79 -3.80
N TYR A 272 -3.10 31.46 -2.57
CA TYR A 272 -2.68 30.10 -2.21
C TYR A 272 -3.83 29.06 -2.25
N PRO A 273 -5.05 29.38 -1.76
CA PRO A 273 -6.22 28.55 -2.02
C PRO A 273 -6.53 28.38 -3.52
N GLN A 274 -6.34 29.42 -4.33
CA GLN A 274 -6.54 29.31 -5.78
C GLN A 274 -5.50 28.38 -6.41
N LEU A 275 -4.22 28.55 -6.09
CA LEU A 275 -3.11 27.73 -6.58
C LEU A 275 -3.28 26.24 -6.22
N TYR A 276 -3.65 25.94 -4.98
CA TYR A 276 -3.58 24.57 -4.47
C TYR A 276 -4.94 23.88 -4.29
N ASN A 277 -6.07 24.60 -4.32
CA ASN A 277 -7.38 24.01 -4.11
C ASN A 277 -8.33 24.25 -5.30
N THR A 278 -8.74 25.50 -5.53
CA THR A 278 -9.88 25.81 -6.41
C THR A 278 -9.50 25.82 -7.90
N SER A 279 -8.33 26.37 -8.24
CA SER A 279 -7.79 26.44 -9.60
C SER A 279 -6.55 25.55 -9.75
N PHE A 280 -6.54 24.42 -9.04
CA PHE A 280 -5.40 23.52 -9.00
C PHE A 280 -5.10 22.91 -10.38
N GLY A 281 -3.88 23.11 -10.87
CA GLY A 281 -3.44 22.66 -12.21
C GLY A 281 -3.94 23.55 -13.36
N GLU A 282 -4.61 24.67 -13.08
CA GLU A 282 -4.93 25.66 -14.11
C GLU A 282 -3.72 26.56 -14.42
N PRO A 283 -3.66 27.14 -15.64
CA PRO A 283 -2.64 28.13 -15.99
C PRO A 283 -2.58 29.30 -15.00
N ILE A 284 -1.36 29.77 -14.71
CA ILE A 284 -1.10 30.78 -13.67
C ILE A 284 -1.85 32.08 -13.90
N GLY A 285 -2.05 32.48 -15.16
CA GLY A 285 -2.85 33.66 -15.50
C GLY A 285 -4.34 33.49 -15.15
N ILE A 286 -4.88 32.27 -15.23
CA ILE A 286 -6.24 31.95 -14.77
C ILE A 286 -6.30 32.01 -13.24
N VAL A 287 -5.34 31.37 -12.57
CA VAL A 287 -5.22 31.41 -11.10
C VAL A 287 -5.19 32.84 -10.59
N ILE A 288 -4.40 33.73 -11.22
CA ILE A 288 -4.29 35.14 -10.85
C ILE A 288 -5.59 35.90 -11.14
N LYS A 289 -6.23 35.68 -12.30
CA LYS A 289 -7.53 36.28 -12.63
C LYS A 289 -8.58 35.94 -11.56
N GLU A 290 -8.69 34.66 -11.19
CA GLU A 290 -9.64 34.21 -10.17
C GLU A 290 -9.28 34.75 -8.78
N THR A 291 -7.98 34.86 -8.48
CA THR A 291 -7.49 35.52 -7.26
C THR A 291 -7.93 36.98 -7.18
N ILE A 292 -7.76 37.75 -8.26
CA ILE A 292 -8.17 39.16 -8.32
C ILE A 292 -9.69 39.29 -8.14
N ARG A 293 -10.47 38.42 -8.80
CA ARG A 293 -11.94 38.39 -8.65
C ARG A 293 -12.35 38.21 -7.19
N ASP A 294 -11.82 37.17 -6.55
CA ASP A 294 -12.23 36.81 -5.19
C ASP A 294 -11.70 37.80 -4.16
N TYR A 295 -10.48 38.31 -4.35
CA TYR A 295 -9.89 39.34 -3.52
C TYR A 295 -10.73 40.62 -3.53
N ASN A 296 -11.12 41.11 -4.71
CA ASN A 296 -11.96 42.31 -4.84
C ASN A 296 -13.39 42.10 -4.31
N ALA A 297 -13.91 40.87 -4.39
CA ALA A 297 -15.22 40.52 -3.81
C ALA A 297 -15.21 40.56 -2.27
N ILE A 298 -14.07 40.22 -1.65
CA ILE A 298 -13.91 40.27 -0.19
C ILE A 298 -13.56 41.70 0.27
N TRP A 299 -12.69 42.40 -0.46
CA TRP A 299 -12.19 43.74 -0.12
C TRP A 299 -12.42 44.73 -1.26
N GLY A 300 -13.53 45.47 -1.17
CA GLY A 300 -13.92 46.49 -2.15
C GLY A 300 -13.43 47.91 -1.86
N ASP A 301 -12.59 48.13 -0.84
CA ASP A 301 -12.04 49.46 -0.56
C ASP A 301 -10.91 49.83 -1.53
N GLN A 302 -10.69 51.13 -1.72
CA GLN A 302 -9.75 51.66 -2.70
C GLN A 302 -8.31 51.14 -2.52
N VAL A 303 -7.88 50.87 -1.28
CA VAL A 303 -6.51 50.40 -1.01
C VAL A 303 -6.30 48.99 -1.55
N HIS A 304 -7.27 48.09 -1.33
CA HIS A 304 -7.23 46.73 -1.85
C HIS A 304 -7.43 46.71 -3.38
N LEU A 305 -8.39 47.47 -3.90
CA LEU A 305 -8.58 47.57 -5.36
C LEU A 305 -7.31 48.08 -6.08
N ASN A 306 -6.66 49.11 -5.54
CA ASN A 306 -5.38 49.60 -6.07
C ASN A 306 -4.26 48.58 -5.94
N HIS A 307 -4.25 47.78 -4.87
CA HIS A 307 -3.28 46.70 -4.71
C HIS A 307 -3.46 45.64 -5.80
N ALA A 308 -4.67 45.13 -6.02
CA ALA A 308 -4.95 44.11 -7.04
C ALA A 308 -4.56 44.57 -8.45
N LYS A 309 -4.79 45.85 -8.78
CA LYS A 309 -4.41 46.46 -10.07
C LYS A 309 -2.91 46.40 -10.36
N GLN A 310 -2.07 46.51 -9.34
CA GLN A 310 -0.62 46.67 -9.54
C GLN A 310 0.19 45.38 -9.42
N VAL A 311 -0.43 44.24 -9.06
CA VAL A 311 0.27 42.94 -8.93
C VAL A 311 0.46 42.29 -10.31
N ASN A 312 1.36 42.80 -11.15
CA ASN A 312 1.49 42.35 -12.53
C ASN A 312 2.18 40.98 -12.65
N LEU A 313 1.69 40.18 -13.61
CA LEU A 313 2.36 38.96 -14.06
C LEU A 313 3.39 39.29 -15.16
N GLN A 314 4.66 39.10 -14.85
CA GLN A 314 5.73 39.06 -15.83
C GLN A 314 6.03 37.60 -16.20
N GLY A 315 5.75 37.20 -17.43
CA GLY A 315 5.81 35.83 -17.92
C GLY A 315 4.59 35.46 -18.76
N ASP A 316 4.60 34.24 -19.30
CA ASP A 316 3.50 33.67 -20.05
C ASP A 316 2.32 33.30 -19.12
N PRO A 317 1.11 33.88 -19.33
CA PRO A 317 -0.06 33.59 -18.50
C PRO A 317 -0.65 32.20 -18.71
N SER A 318 -0.25 31.49 -19.76
CA SER A 318 -0.71 30.14 -20.09
C SER A 318 0.10 29.02 -19.44
N LEU A 319 1.25 29.36 -18.85
CA LEU A 319 2.07 28.41 -18.09
C LEU A 319 1.32 27.85 -16.89
N VAL A 320 1.47 26.55 -16.65
CA VAL A 320 0.95 25.90 -15.45
C VAL A 320 2.09 25.72 -14.47
N VAL A 321 1.97 26.28 -13.26
CA VAL A 321 2.96 26.02 -12.20
C VAL A 321 2.94 24.53 -11.88
N TYR A 322 4.11 23.92 -11.72
CA TYR A 322 4.24 22.48 -11.46
C TYR A 322 3.23 21.96 -10.44
N TYR A 323 2.45 20.98 -10.89
CA TYR A 323 1.44 20.27 -10.10
C TYR A 323 1.49 18.77 -10.46
N PRO A 324 1.26 17.87 -9.50
CA PRO A 324 1.20 16.46 -9.79
C PRO A 324 -0.16 16.07 -10.37
N GLU A 325 -0.15 15.34 -11.48
CA GLU A 325 -1.35 14.79 -12.11
C GLU A 325 -1.71 13.43 -11.51
N LYS A 326 -0.71 12.64 -11.13
CA LYS A 326 -0.84 11.28 -10.60
C LYS A 326 -0.19 11.13 -9.22
N PRO A 327 -0.69 10.22 -8.35
CA PRO A 327 0.05 9.79 -7.16
C PRO A 327 1.39 9.16 -7.53
N ASP A 328 2.30 9.10 -6.56
CA ASP A 328 3.59 8.39 -6.67
C ASP A 328 4.11 8.13 -5.25
N LEU A 329 3.93 6.90 -4.78
CA LEU A 329 4.30 6.39 -3.48
C LEU A 329 5.69 5.78 -3.56
N GLU A 330 6.55 6.15 -2.63
CA GLU A 330 7.93 5.71 -2.62
C GLU A 330 8.35 5.17 -1.25
N ILE A 331 9.11 4.08 -1.30
CA ILE A 331 9.81 3.50 -0.16
C ILE A 331 11.27 3.18 -0.51
N THR A 332 12.16 3.37 0.45
CA THR A 332 13.60 3.08 0.34
C THR A 332 14.11 2.26 1.53
N ASP A 333 15.35 1.77 1.48
CA ASP A 333 15.91 0.99 2.61
C ASP A 333 15.96 1.79 3.93
N SER A 334 16.21 3.10 3.86
CA SER A 334 16.22 3.97 5.05
C SER A 334 14.84 4.19 5.66
N ASP A 335 13.78 3.86 4.93
CA ASP A 335 12.40 4.02 5.38
C ASP A 335 11.90 2.81 6.19
N ILE A 336 12.68 1.74 6.28
CA ILE A 336 12.30 0.50 6.97
C ILE A 336 13.08 0.37 8.27
N PHE A 337 12.37 0.30 9.40
CA PHE A 337 12.99 0.07 10.70
C PHE A 337 12.10 -0.76 11.63
N PHE A 338 12.71 -1.37 12.64
CA PHE A 338 12.04 -2.32 13.54
C PHE A 338 11.97 -1.79 14.96
N GLN A 339 10.91 -2.18 15.68
CA GLN A 339 10.73 -1.87 17.09
C GLN A 339 10.38 -3.14 17.89
N PRO A 340 11.18 -3.51 18.91
CA PRO A 340 12.46 -2.90 19.26
C PRO A 340 13.51 -3.14 18.16
N GLN A 341 14.56 -2.31 18.09
CA GLN A 341 15.56 -2.37 17.01
C GLN A 341 16.43 -3.64 17.08
N ASP A 342 16.57 -4.17 18.29
CA ASP A 342 17.42 -5.29 18.73
C ASP A 342 16.62 -6.56 19.08
N PHE A 343 15.43 -6.73 18.51
CA PHE A 343 14.65 -7.96 18.65
C PHE A 343 15.40 -9.20 18.14
N SER A 344 14.97 -10.37 18.62
CA SER A 344 15.55 -11.68 18.40
C SER A 344 14.48 -12.70 17.99
N ALA A 345 14.92 -13.87 17.53
CA ALA A 345 14.05 -15.00 17.21
C ALA A 345 13.34 -15.62 18.43
N SER A 346 13.70 -15.21 19.65
CA SER A 346 12.98 -15.60 20.88
C SER A 346 11.85 -14.65 21.27
N ASP A 347 11.76 -13.47 20.65
CA ASP A 347 10.68 -12.53 20.94
C ASP A 347 9.36 -13.02 20.34
N SER A 348 8.27 -12.86 21.09
CA SER A 348 6.93 -13.29 20.66
C SER A 348 6.38 -12.43 19.52
N SER A 349 6.86 -11.20 19.37
CA SER A 349 6.53 -10.30 18.27
C SER A 349 7.52 -9.15 18.17
N PHE A 350 7.52 -8.49 17.01
CA PHE A 350 8.21 -7.23 16.76
C PHE A 350 7.39 -6.40 15.78
N VAL A 351 7.63 -5.10 15.73
CA VAL A 351 6.96 -4.18 14.81
C VAL A 351 7.91 -3.82 13.68
N ILE A 352 7.44 -3.92 12.44
CA ILE A 352 8.07 -3.29 11.28
C ILE A 352 7.37 -1.95 11.01
N ASN A 353 8.16 -0.89 10.94
CA ASN A 353 7.73 0.46 10.60
C ASN A 353 8.17 0.75 9.16
N ILE A 354 7.25 1.22 8.34
CA ILE A 354 7.44 1.49 6.92
C ILE A 354 7.08 2.94 6.68
N VAL A 355 8.09 3.79 6.52
CA VAL A 355 7.89 5.18 6.12
C VAL A 355 7.58 5.20 4.63
N THR A 356 6.45 5.77 4.25
CA THR A 356 6.03 5.89 2.84
C THR A 356 5.94 7.37 2.50
N HIS A 357 6.58 7.76 1.41
CA HIS A 357 6.54 9.13 0.90
C HIS A 357 5.56 9.20 -0.26
N ASN A 358 4.77 10.27 -0.37
CA ASN A 358 4.02 10.57 -1.58
C ASN A 358 4.71 11.71 -2.32
N VAL A 359 5.43 11.36 -3.38
CA VAL A 359 6.15 12.31 -4.24
C VAL A 359 5.29 12.80 -5.40
N GLY A 360 4.07 12.31 -5.54
CA GLY A 360 3.07 12.75 -6.53
C GLY A 360 1.87 13.45 -5.88
N ARG A 361 0.70 13.25 -6.49
CA ARG A 361 -0.58 13.84 -6.11
C ARG A 361 -1.14 13.12 -4.90
N VAL A 362 -1.73 13.86 -3.98
CA VAL A 362 -2.50 13.28 -2.88
C VAL A 362 -3.88 12.91 -3.39
N THR A 363 -4.15 11.61 -3.51
CA THR A 363 -5.48 11.08 -3.86
C THR A 363 -6.32 10.93 -2.59
N GLN A 364 -7.64 10.73 -2.75
CA GLN A 364 -8.52 10.36 -1.62
C GLN A 364 -8.65 8.83 -1.46
N ASP A 365 -8.01 8.08 -2.35
CA ASP A 365 -8.15 6.64 -2.43
C ASP A 365 -7.31 5.94 -1.36
N SER A 366 -7.79 4.76 -0.98
CA SER A 366 -7.09 3.85 -0.08
C SER A 366 -6.32 2.79 -0.88
N PHE A 367 -5.19 2.33 -0.36
CA PHE A 367 -4.39 1.26 -0.96
C PHE A 367 -4.11 0.13 0.05
N TYR A 368 -3.55 -0.97 -0.43
CA TYR A 368 -3.19 -2.13 0.41
C TYR A 368 -1.69 -2.28 0.55
N LEU A 369 -1.19 -2.34 1.79
CA LEU A 369 0.17 -2.74 2.11
C LEU A 369 0.26 -4.27 2.19
N SER A 370 1.23 -4.86 1.51
CA SER A 370 1.57 -6.28 1.63
C SER A 370 3.00 -6.44 2.14
N ILE A 371 3.17 -7.36 3.09
CA ILE A 371 4.48 -7.75 3.62
C ILE A 371 4.59 -9.26 3.48
N ARG A 372 5.71 -9.72 2.92
CA ARG A 372 6.10 -11.13 2.90
C ARG A 372 7.50 -11.28 3.48
N GLN A 373 7.69 -12.25 4.37
CA GLN A 373 9.00 -12.58 4.93
C GLN A 373 9.52 -13.89 4.31
N GLN A 374 10.72 -13.86 3.74
CA GLN A 374 11.49 -15.04 3.41
C GLN A 374 12.40 -15.38 4.59
N LEU A 375 12.25 -16.59 5.11
CA LEU A 375 13.11 -17.14 6.16
C LEU A 375 14.50 -17.49 5.62
N PRO A 376 15.49 -17.70 6.51
CA PRO A 376 16.82 -18.18 6.12
C PRO A 376 16.79 -19.50 5.34
N SER A 377 15.77 -20.35 5.60
CA SER A 377 15.53 -21.59 4.85
C SER A 377 15.06 -21.38 3.39
N GLY A 378 14.68 -20.15 3.03
CA GLY A 378 14.12 -19.81 1.73
C GLY A 378 12.59 -19.86 1.67
N ILE A 379 11.92 -20.35 2.71
CA ILE A 379 10.45 -20.43 2.82
C ILE A 379 9.85 -19.02 2.92
N TRP A 380 8.75 -18.78 2.20
CA TRP A 380 8.00 -17.52 2.25
C TRP A 380 6.79 -17.61 3.18
N ILE A 381 6.67 -16.61 4.06
CA ILE A 381 5.49 -16.33 4.88
C ILE A 381 4.85 -15.05 4.36
N THR A 382 3.54 -15.08 4.16
CA THR A 382 2.77 -13.91 3.71
C THR A 382 1.86 -13.45 4.84
N TYR A 383 1.98 -12.18 5.22
CA TYR A 383 1.11 -11.58 6.23
C TYR A 383 -0.18 -11.05 5.60
N PRO A 384 -1.29 -10.97 6.35
CA PRO A 384 -2.52 -10.36 5.88
C PRO A 384 -2.27 -8.93 5.40
N LYS A 385 -2.80 -8.60 4.21
CA LYS A 385 -2.73 -7.23 3.67
C LYS A 385 -3.48 -6.27 4.58
N THR A 386 -2.90 -5.10 4.81
CA THR A 386 -3.54 -4.02 5.60
C THR A 386 -3.96 -2.89 4.68
N LYS A 387 -5.15 -2.35 4.90
CA LYS A 387 -5.70 -1.24 4.11
C LYS A 387 -5.33 0.09 4.78
N HIS A 388 -4.77 1.02 4.00
CA HIS A 388 -4.34 2.32 4.49
C HIS A 388 -5.04 3.46 3.72
N GLY A 389 -5.21 4.59 4.40
CA GLY A 389 -5.67 5.83 3.77
C GLY A 389 -4.56 6.49 2.94
N PRO A 390 -4.86 7.62 2.29
CA PRO A 390 -3.90 8.31 1.44
C PRO A 390 -2.72 8.89 2.23
N VAL A 391 -1.54 8.83 1.62
CA VAL A 391 -0.32 9.49 2.14
C VAL A 391 -0.26 10.91 1.57
N VAL A 392 -0.16 11.92 2.43
CA VAL A 392 -0.10 13.33 2.00
C VAL A 392 1.29 13.69 1.48
N ALA A 393 2.27 13.74 2.38
CA ALA A 393 3.68 13.93 2.04
C ALA A 393 4.49 12.71 2.50
N MET A 394 4.24 12.28 3.74
CA MET A 394 4.89 11.14 4.37
C MET A 394 3.96 10.57 5.44
N ASP A 395 3.92 9.25 5.58
CA ASP A 395 3.26 8.55 6.70
C ASP A 395 4.09 7.34 7.13
N THR A 396 3.89 6.84 8.35
CA THR A 396 4.58 5.65 8.86
C THR A 396 3.58 4.56 9.19
N PHE A 397 3.63 3.46 8.43
CA PHE A 397 2.77 2.30 8.67
C PHE A 397 3.46 1.32 9.60
N GLN A 398 2.77 0.98 10.69
CA GLN A 398 3.24 0.00 11.66
C GLN A 398 2.53 -1.34 11.45
N HIS A 399 3.31 -2.41 11.31
CA HIS A 399 2.78 -3.76 11.23
C HIS A 399 3.42 -4.65 12.29
N VAL A 400 2.58 -5.29 13.12
CA VAL A 400 3.04 -6.22 14.15
C VAL A 400 3.24 -7.59 13.52
N ILE A 401 4.47 -8.10 13.57
CA ILE A 401 4.79 -9.47 13.17
C ILE A 401 4.83 -10.34 14.41
N SER A 402 3.85 -11.25 14.54
CA SER A 402 3.84 -12.28 15.57
C SER A 402 4.76 -13.44 15.18
N ASN A 403 5.65 -13.81 16.09
CA ASN A 403 6.55 -14.93 15.91
C ASN A 403 5.83 -16.26 16.19
N THR A 404 5.24 -16.83 15.13
CA THR A 404 4.56 -18.13 15.16
C THR A 404 5.45 -19.30 14.74
N ILE A 405 6.66 -19.00 14.29
CA ILE A 405 7.63 -19.96 13.74
C ILE A 405 8.82 -20.21 14.68
N GLY A 406 8.85 -19.53 15.82
CA GLY A 406 9.88 -19.64 16.83
C GLY A 406 11.28 -19.37 16.29
N HIS A 407 12.21 -20.27 16.60
CA HIS A 407 13.64 -20.11 16.28
C HIS A 407 13.95 -20.22 14.77
N ALA A 408 13.01 -20.67 13.93
CA ALA A 408 13.21 -20.79 12.49
C ALA A 408 13.47 -19.44 11.78
N MET A 409 13.13 -18.32 12.44
CA MET A 409 13.44 -16.98 11.93
C MET A 409 14.87 -16.51 12.21
N ALA A 410 15.65 -17.24 13.02
CA ALA A 410 17.03 -16.86 13.35
C ALA A 410 17.93 -16.92 12.11
N GLY A 411 18.57 -15.81 11.75
CA GLY A 411 19.40 -15.69 10.55
C GLY A 411 18.96 -14.56 9.61
N LEU A 412 19.43 -14.60 8.37
CA LEU A 412 19.13 -13.57 7.37
C LEU A 412 17.72 -13.73 6.82
N ASN A 413 16.87 -12.74 7.07
CA ASN A 413 15.51 -12.69 6.56
C ASN A 413 15.40 -11.62 5.47
N ARG A 414 14.50 -11.84 4.52
CA ARG A 414 14.15 -10.85 3.49
C ARG A 414 12.69 -10.47 3.61
N PHE A 415 12.39 -9.19 3.62
CA PHE A 415 11.04 -8.64 3.69
C PHE A 415 10.71 -8.01 2.33
N ASP A 416 9.81 -8.64 1.58
CA ASP A 416 9.21 -8.07 0.37
C ASP A 416 8.02 -7.22 0.79
N ILE A 417 8.22 -5.90 0.73
CA ILE A 417 7.27 -4.88 1.19
C ILE A 417 6.75 -4.17 -0.05
N PHE A 418 5.44 -4.21 -0.24
CA PHE A 418 4.78 -3.62 -1.40
C PHE A 418 3.66 -2.69 -0.95
N VAL A 419 3.91 -1.39 -1.08
CA VAL A 419 2.92 -0.33 -0.92
C VAL A 419 2.10 -0.28 -2.21
N ASP A 420 0.78 -0.14 -2.07
CA ASP A 420 -0.20 -0.39 -3.14
C ASP A 420 -0.07 -1.76 -3.84
N SER A 421 -0.03 -2.82 -3.05
CA SER A 421 0.08 -4.21 -3.52
C SER A 421 -1.09 -4.74 -4.38
N THR A 422 -2.04 -3.90 -4.75
CA THR A 422 -3.16 -4.20 -5.65
C THR A 422 -3.16 -3.34 -6.91
N ASP A 423 -2.16 -2.48 -7.09
CA ASP A 423 -2.03 -1.52 -8.19
C ASP A 423 -3.34 -0.73 -8.42
N VAL A 424 -3.94 -0.24 -7.32
CA VAL A 424 -5.22 0.48 -7.39
C VAL A 424 -5.01 1.97 -7.72
N LEU A 425 -3.88 2.52 -7.30
CA LEU A 425 -3.46 3.87 -7.62
C LEU A 425 -2.72 3.82 -8.97
N SER A 426 -3.13 4.65 -9.92
CA SER A 426 -2.37 4.81 -11.17
C SER A 426 -1.20 5.75 -10.91
N GLU A 427 -0.02 5.23 -10.60
CA GLU A 427 1.12 6.03 -10.19
C GLU A 427 1.92 6.58 -11.38
N TYR A 428 2.79 7.58 -11.15
CA TYR A 428 3.80 7.96 -12.15
C TYR A 428 4.83 6.84 -12.36
N ARG A 429 5.14 6.13 -11.28
CA ARG A 429 6.11 5.06 -11.20
C ARG A 429 5.54 3.94 -10.33
N GLU A 430 5.61 2.72 -10.85
CA GLU A 430 5.19 1.50 -10.13
C GLU A 430 6.41 0.68 -9.68
N ASP A 431 7.62 1.20 -9.87
CA ASP A 431 8.88 0.51 -9.59
C ASP A 431 9.54 0.98 -8.28
N ASN A 432 8.95 1.95 -7.59
CA ASN A 432 9.47 2.60 -6.39
C ASN A 432 8.55 2.46 -5.16
N ASN A 433 7.38 1.83 -5.30
CA ASN A 433 6.46 1.49 -4.22
C ASN A 433 6.70 0.06 -3.65
N ARG A 434 7.73 -0.65 -4.12
CA ARG A 434 8.08 -2.01 -3.66
C ARG A 434 9.58 -2.18 -3.38
N ILE A 435 9.92 -2.84 -2.28
CA ILE A 435 11.31 -3.10 -1.88
C ILE A 435 11.49 -4.48 -1.28
N LEU A 436 12.68 -5.07 -1.47
CA LEU A 436 13.12 -6.30 -0.81
C LEU A 436 14.18 -5.98 0.24
N PHE A 437 13.74 -5.71 1.46
CA PHE A 437 14.59 -5.31 2.58
C PHE A 437 15.23 -6.53 3.28
N GLN A 438 16.49 -6.43 3.69
CA GLN A 438 17.20 -7.53 4.37
C GLN A 438 17.46 -7.22 5.85
N LYS A 439 17.13 -8.16 6.75
CA LYS A 439 17.39 -8.05 8.19
C LYS A 439 17.97 -9.35 8.72
N LEU A 440 19.13 -9.27 9.36
CA LEU A 440 19.68 -10.34 10.17
C LEU A 440 18.97 -10.33 11.54
N ILE A 441 18.30 -11.43 11.88
CA ILE A 441 17.56 -11.60 13.13
C ILE A 441 18.38 -12.52 14.04
N PRO A 442 18.87 -12.05 15.20
CA PRO A 442 19.65 -12.86 16.14
C PRO A 442 18.83 -14.04 16.69
N GLY A 443 19.45 -15.22 16.81
CA GLY A 443 18.92 -16.33 17.58
C GLY A 443 19.51 -16.37 19.00
N ASN A 444 18.82 -17.04 19.92
CA ASN A 444 19.34 -17.41 21.25
C ASN A 444 19.94 -18.83 21.27
N THR A 445 19.80 -19.58 20.18
CA THR A 445 20.39 -20.90 19.95
C THR A 445 21.53 -20.80 18.92
N PRO A 446 22.67 -21.49 19.14
CA PRO A 446 23.70 -21.61 18.11
C PRO A 446 23.19 -22.41 16.91
N ALA A 447 23.62 -22.03 15.71
CA ALA A 447 23.48 -22.85 14.53
C ALA A 447 24.48 -24.01 14.53
N ILE A 448 23.97 -25.18 14.17
CA ILE A 448 24.73 -26.42 14.07
C ILE A 448 25.52 -26.43 12.77
N LEU A 449 26.83 -26.70 12.84
CA LEU A 449 27.71 -26.78 11.68
C LEU A 449 28.02 -28.23 11.32
N PHE A 450 28.44 -29.05 12.29
CA PHE A 450 28.78 -30.45 12.05
C PHE A 450 28.81 -31.28 13.34
N PRO A 451 28.35 -32.54 13.32
CA PRO A 451 27.53 -33.15 12.27
C PRO A 451 26.18 -32.45 12.15
N TYR A 452 25.76 -32.10 10.93
CA TYR A 452 24.42 -31.55 10.70
C TYR A 452 23.35 -32.60 11.00
N ASP A 453 22.10 -32.16 11.21
CA ASP A 453 21.04 -33.09 11.59
C ASP A 453 20.85 -34.20 10.54
N PHE A 454 20.66 -35.41 11.04
CA PHE A 454 20.58 -36.67 10.31
C PHE A 454 21.83 -37.05 9.49
N ALA A 455 22.98 -36.42 9.72
CA ALA A 455 24.21 -36.78 9.02
C ALA A 455 24.61 -38.25 9.24
N VAL A 456 25.25 -38.84 8.24
CA VAL A 456 26.02 -40.09 8.37
C VAL A 456 27.50 -39.71 8.33
N ILE A 457 28.26 -40.17 9.32
CA ILE A 457 29.70 -39.92 9.43
C ILE A 457 30.48 -41.24 9.39
N ASP A 458 31.73 -41.18 8.94
CA ASP A 458 32.61 -42.32 8.68
C ASP A 458 33.76 -42.47 9.69
N GLN A 459 33.93 -41.50 10.59
CA GLN A 459 34.96 -41.51 11.63
C GLN A 459 34.41 -42.03 12.96
N ASN A 460 35.21 -42.86 13.63
CA ASN A 460 34.90 -43.47 14.94
C ASN A 460 34.96 -42.47 16.12
N GLU A 461 35.45 -41.27 15.88
CA GLU A 461 35.47 -40.16 16.83
C GLU A 461 34.74 -38.98 16.20
N VAL A 462 34.00 -38.21 17.00
CA VAL A 462 33.23 -37.06 16.52
C VAL A 462 33.63 -35.77 17.22
N THR A 463 33.80 -34.73 16.41
CA THR A 463 33.90 -33.34 16.84
C THR A 463 32.61 -32.62 16.49
N LEU A 464 31.98 -32.00 17.49
CA LEU A 464 30.77 -31.22 17.34
C LEU A 464 31.14 -29.75 17.12
N SER A 465 30.44 -29.04 16.25
CA SER A 465 30.76 -27.64 15.93
C SER A 465 29.51 -26.79 15.68
N ALA A 466 29.57 -25.52 16.10
CA ALA A 466 28.45 -24.60 16.07
C ALA A 466 28.88 -23.12 15.92
N SER A 467 27.94 -22.24 15.57
CA SER A 467 28.12 -20.78 15.49
C SER A 467 26.93 -20.05 16.13
N SER A 468 27.16 -18.99 16.91
CA SER A 468 26.10 -18.33 17.66
C SER A 468 25.32 -17.26 16.90
N PHE A 469 25.84 -16.76 15.76
CA PHE A 469 25.32 -15.57 15.06
C PHE A 469 25.09 -14.33 15.95
N VAL A 470 25.62 -14.31 17.18
CA VAL A 470 25.47 -13.18 18.11
C VAL A 470 26.38 -12.05 17.64
N LEU A 471 25.75 -11.00 17.11
CA LEU A 471 26.37 -9.81 16.51
C LEU A 471 27.10 -8.89 17.51
N ASN A 472 26.92 -9.10 18.81
CA ASN A 472 27.71 -8.34 19.77
C ASN A 472 29.16 -8.75 19.61
N GLN A 473 30.02 -7.75 19.43
CA GLN A 473 31.48 -7.80 19.24
C GLN A 473 32.24 -8.42 20.43
N ASN A 474 31.66 -9.41 21.11
CA ASN A 474 32.34 -10.20 22.09
C ASN A 474 33.30 -11.14 21.36
N PRO A 475 34.63 -10.94 21.50
CA PRO A 475 35.62 -11.85 20.91
C PRO A 475 35.54 -13.26 21.51
N LYS A 476 34.78 -13.42 22.59
CA LYS A 476 34.62 -14.64 23.36
C LYS A 476 33.14 -14.95 23.54
N VAL A 477 32.69 -16.06 22.99
CA VAL A 477 31.35 -16.61 23.19
C VAL A 477 31.51 -17.98 23.84
N ARG A 478 30.72 -18.25 24.88
CA ARG A 478 30.82 -19.49 25.65
C ARG A 478 29.70 -20.46 25.27
N TYR A 479 30.06 -21.69 24.95
CA TYR A 479 29.18 -22.75 24.47
C TYR A 479 29.18 -23.91 25.46
N ILE A 480 28.07 -24.66 25.50
CA ILE A 480 27.99 -25.96 26.16
C ILE A 480 27.40 -26.92 25.14
N PHE A 481 28.08 -28.06 24.95
CA PHE A 481 27.68 -29.14 24.08
C PHE A 481 27.36 -30.37 24.94
N GLU A 482 26.38 -31.15 24.49
CA GLU A 482 26.08 -32.48 25.03
C GLU A 482 25.89 -33.47 23.89
N ILE A 483 26.26 -34.73 24.12
CA ILE A 483 26.01 -35.84 23.21
C ILE A 483 25.58 -37.06 24.01
N ASP A 484 24.61 -37.79 23.49
CA ASP A 484 24.08 -39.01 24.09
C ASP A 484 23.56 -39.99 23.01
N SER A 485 23.21 -41.20 23.43
CA SER A 485 22.57 -42.24 22.62
C SER A 485 21.03 -42.18 22.65
N VAL A 486 20.46 -41.33 23.51
CA VAL A 486 19.01 -41.13 23.69
C VAL A 486 18.67 -39.63 23.70
N ILE A 487 17.51 -39.27 23.16
CA ILE A 487 17.05 -37.86 23.07
C ILE A 487 16.76 -37.22 24.43
N THR A 488 16.62 -38.02 25.49
CA THR A 488 16.41 -37.53 26.86
C THR A 488 17.69 -37.10 27.57
N PHE A 489 18.87 -37.29 26.95
CA PHE A 489 20.18 -36.92 27.49
C PHE A 489 20.41 -37.40 28.94
N ASN A 490 20.07 -38.66 29.21
CA ASN A 490 20.17 -39.27 30.54
C ASN A 490 20.72 -40.70 30.51
N SER A 491 21.33 -41.14 29.40
CA SER A 491 21.94 -42.47 29.33
C SER A 491 23.35 -42.48 29.94
N PRO A 492 23.92 -43.67 30.25
CA PRO A 492 25.32 -43.80 30.65
C PRO A 492 26.35 -43.29 29.63
N LEU A 493 25.94 -43.10 28.36
CA LEU A 493 26.79 -42.57 27.29
C LEU A 493 26.79 -41.05 27.22
N LEU A 494 26.02 -40.34 28.05
CA LEU A 494 26.02 -38.88 28.09
C LEU A 494 27.43 -38.33 28.28
N ARG A 495 27.81 -37.38 27.44
CA ARG A 495 28.99 -36.54 27.60
C ARG A 495 28.57 -35.09 27.55
N ASN A 496 29.17 -34.28 28.42
CA ASN A 496 28.99 -32.83 28.48
C ASN A 496 30.36 -32.18 28.34
N SER A 497 30.45 -31.12 27.54
CA SER A 497 31.72 -30.44 27.26
C SER A 497 32.25 -29.57 28.40
N GLY A 498 31.43 -29.29 29.40
CA GLY A 498 31.57 -28.10 30.23
C GLY A 498 31.40 -26.82 29.40
N VAL A 499 31.84 -25.70 29.95
CA VAL A 499 31.84 -24.42 29.23
C VAL A 499 33.08 -24.35 28.33
N ILE A 500 32.87 -24.20 27.03
CA ILE A 500 33.91 -24.00 26.02
C ILE A 500 33.88 -22.56 25.53
N GLU A 501 35.03 -21.90 25.55
CA GLU A 501 35.21 -20.57 24.97
C GLU A 501 35.52 -20.69 23.46
N GLY A 502 34.70 -20.06 22.63
CA GLY A 502 34.88 -19.92 21.19
C GLY A 502 34.63 -18.49 20.73
N THR A 503 34.32 -18.29 19.46
CA THR A 503 33.92 -16.99 18.88
C THR A 503 32.44 -17.00 18.50
N ALA A 504 31.91 -15.85 18.06
CA ALA A 504 30.57 -15.80 17.49
C ALA A 504 30.44 -16.64 16.19
N SER A 505 31.52 -16.71 15.41
CA SER A 505 31.54 -17.44 14.14
C SER A 505 31.80 -18.94 14.29
N PHE A 506 32.44 -19.39 15.38
CA PHE A 506 32.87 -20.77 15.48
C PHE A 506 33.17 -21.22 16.91
N SER A 507 32.72 -22.41 17.26
CA SER A 507 33.17 -23.19 18.40
C SER A 507 33.10 -24.68 18.07
N GLN A 508 33.98 -25.48 18.67
CA GLN A 508 34.02 -26.93 18.48
C GLN A 508 34.38 -27.67 19.76
N TRP A 509 33.96 -28.94 19.84
CA TRP A 509 34.25 -29.84 20.95
C TRP A 509 34.51 -31.26 20.45
N SER A 510 35.69 -31.80 20.77
CA SER A 510 35.97 -33.23 20.58
C SER A 510 35.38 -34.02 21.75
N THR A 511 34.46 -34.92 21.44
CA THR A 511 33.63 -35.62 22.44
C THR A 511 34.38 -36.68 23.25
N GLY A 512 35.51 -37.18 22.72
CA GLY A 512 36.24 -38.33 23.27
C GLY A 512 35.41 -39.62 23.31
N LEU A 513 34.30 -39.69 22.57
CA LEU A 513 33.40 -40.83 22.50
C LEU A 513 33.82 -41.74 21.34
N SER A 514 34.06 -43.03 21.62
CA SER A 514 34.20 -44.05 20.58
C SER A 514 32.82 -44.50 20.11
N LEU A 515 32.53 -44.33 18.83
CA LEU A 515 31.21 -44.57 18.24
C LEU A 515 31.02 -46.05 17.87
N GLN A 516 29.80 -46.54 18.01
CA GLN A 516 29.43 -47.90 17.63
C GLN A 516 28.85 -47.92 16.22
N ASP A 517 29.30 -48.86 15.39
CA ASP A 517 28.80 -49.01 14.02
C ASP A 517 27.27 -49.10 14.00
N SER A 518 26.67 -48.31 13.12
CA SER A 518 25.24 -48.23 12.85
C SER A 518 24.39 -47.70 14.00
N ALA A 519 25.00 -47.15 15.05
CA ALA A 519 24.32 -46.46 16.14
C ALA A 519 23.98 -45.00 15.75
N VAL A 520 22.86 -44.51 16.30
CA VAL A 520 22.42 -43.11 16.20
C VAL A 520 22.78 -42.41 17.50
N TYR A 521 23.31 -41.20 17.37
CA TYR A 521 23.65 -40.32 18.47
C TYR A 521 22.87 -39.02 18.33
N TYR A 522 22.46 -38.46 19.47
CA TYR A 522 21.80 -37.17 19.57
C TYR A 522 22.77 -36.22 20.27
N TRP A 523 22.89 -35.01 19.76
CA TRP A 523 23.73 -34.01 20.37
C TRP A 523 23.04 -32.66 20.34
N ARG A 524 23.44 -31.80 21.28
CA ARG A 524 22.86 -30.47 21.41
C ARG A 524 23.89 -29.46 21.83
N VAL A 525 23.66 -28.21 21.45
CA VAL A 525 24.54 -27.08 21.78
C VAL A 525 23.72 -25.88 22.22
N ARG A 526 24.21 -25.17 23.22
CA ARG A 526 23.64 -23.90 23.68
C ARG A 526 24.73 -22.90 24.02
N LEU A 527 24.31 -21.65 24.16
CA LEU A 527 25.15 -20.61 24.74
C LEU A 527 25.11 -20.71 26.27
N ALA A 528 26.28 -20.58 26.90
CA ALA A 528 26.40 -20.66 28.36
C ALA A 528 25.78 -19.44 29.05
N ASP A 529 25.77 -18.29 28.37
CA ASP A 529 25.53 -16.96 28.93
C ASP A 529 24.19 -16.33 28.52
N ILE A 530 23.34 -17.07 27.81
CA ILE A 530 22.01 -16.59 27.36
C ILE A 530 20.91 -17.24 28.17
N ASN A 531 19.93 -16.43 28.59
CA ASN A 531 18.75 -16.84 29.34
C ASN A 531 17.48 -16.32 28.64
N PRO A 532 16.40 -17.12 28.45
CA PRO A 532 16.29 -18.54 28.83
C PRO A 532 17.29 -19.42 28.07
N ALA A 533 17.83 -20.42 28.76
CA ALA A 533 18.70 -21.41 28.14
C ALA A 533 17.90 -22.21 27.11
N ALA A 534 18.35 -22.17 25.85
CA ALA A 534 17.74 -22.89 24.74
C ALA A 534 18.80 -23.77 24.05
N TRP A 535 18.44 -25.00 23.74
CA TRP A 535 19.31 -25.95 23.04
C TRP A 535 18.98 -25.94 21.54
N ALA A 536 20.02 -26.00 20.71
CA ALA A 536 19.90 -26.48 19.33
C ALA A 536 20.27 -27.95 19.33
N ASP A 537 19.39 -28.80 18.81
CA ASP A 537 19.53 -30.25 18.79
C ASP A 537 19.80 -30.75 17.36
N ALA A 538 20.59 -31.82 17.24
CA ALA A 538 20.76 -32.58 16.01
C ALA A 538 21.05 -34.04 16.34
N SER A 539 20.88 -34.90 15.35
CA SER A 539 21.19 -36.32 15.40
C SER A 539 22.13 -36.71 14.27
N PHE A 540 22.90 -37.77 14.45
CA PHE A 540 23.70 -38.34 13.37
C PHE A 540 23.88 -39.83 13.58
N LYS A 541 24.30 -40.52 12.52
CA LYS A 541 24.59 -41.95 12.52
C LYS A 541 26.04 -42.20 12.16
N TYR A 542 26.71 -43.07 12.90
CA TYR A 542 28.04 -43.53 12.53
C TYR A 542 27.94 -44.81 11.70
N ILE A 543 28.53 -44.81 10.50
CA ILE A 543 28.70 -46.02 9.69
C ILE A 543 30.12 -45.98 9.11
N PRO A 544 31.00 -46.94 9.45
CA PRO A 544 32.35 -46.99 8.91
C PRO A 544 32.34 -46.85 7.38
N THR A 545 33.19 -45.97 6.85
CA THR A 545 33.40 -45.74 5.41
C THR A 545 32.22 -45.13 4.64
N LYS A 546 31.16 -44.65 5.32
CA LYS A 546 30.02 -43.99 4.68
C LYS A 546 29.79 -42.59 5.20
N ILE A 547 29.45 -41.70 4.28
CA ILE A 547 28.98 -40.34 4.57
C ILE A 547 27.64 -40.11 3.87
N GLY A 548 26.84 -39.18 4.36
CA GLY A 548 25.56 -38.83 3.76
C GLY A 548 24.54 -38.43 4.81
N TRP A 549 23.31 -38.89 4.62
CA TRP A 549 22.16 -38.57 5.47
C TRP A 549 21.32 -39.82 5.71
N ALA A 550 20.82 -40.02 6.93
CA ALA A 550 19.90 -41.10 7.27
C ALA A 550 19.13 -40.85 8.57
N GLN A 551 17.80 -41.04 8.53
CA GLN A 551 16.98 -41.28 9.70
C GLN A 551 16.83 -42.80 9.90
N SER A 552 17.05 -43.30 11.11
CA SER A 552 17.05 -44.74 11.45
C SER A 552 16.36 -45.07 12.77
N ARG A 553 16.00 -44.08 13.58
CA ARG A 553 15.35 -44.29 14.89
C ARG A 553 14.10 -43.45 15.04
N PRO A 554 13.08 -43.93 15.79
CA PRO A 554 11.81 -43.23 15.98
C PRO A 554 11.93 -41.74 16.33
N PRO A 555 12.81 -41.31 17.27
CA PRO A 555 12.92 -39.89 17.61
C PRO A 555 13.36 -38.97 16.46
N GLN A 556 14.03 -39.51 15.46
CA GLN A 556 14.43 -38.73 14.28
C GLN A 556 13.25 -38.39 13.37
N PHE A 557 12.10 -39.04 13.55
CA PHE A 557 10.88 -38.85 12.75
C PHE A 557 9.79 -38.06 13.49
N PHE A 558 10.04 -37.58 14.72
CA PHE A 558 9.01 -36.94 15.55
C PHE A 558 8.52 -35.61 14.99
N GLU A 559 9.38 -34.89 14.28
CA GLU A 559 9.09 -33.57 13.70
C GLU A 559 8.85 -33.63 12.18
N ASP A 560 8.93 -34.83 11.58
CA ASP A 560 8.72 -34.99 10.15
C ASP A 560 7.25 -34.76 9.79
N PRO A 561 6.94 -33.91 8.79
CA PRO A 561 5.61 -33.77 8.26
C PRO A 561 5.05 -35.12 7.81
N SER A 562 3.89 -35.47 8.36
CA SER A 562 3.19 -36.70 8.05
C SER A 562 1.78 -36.43 7.53
N THR A 563 1.20 -37.42 6.85
CA THR A 563 -0.19 -37.36 6.39
C THR A 563 -0.83 -38.73 6.57
N ARG A 564 -1.89 -38.78 7.39
CA ARG A 564 -2.68 -40.00 7.71
C ARG A 564 -1.92 -41.03 8.54
N ILE A 565 -0.74 -40.67 9.03
CA ILE A 565 0.03 -41.44 10.00
C ILE A 565 0.65 -40.48 11.02
N GLU A 566 0.82 -40.94 12.24
CA GLU A 566 1.55 -40.25 13.30
C GLU A 566 2.47 -41.24 14.01
N MET A 567 3.64 -40.77 14.47
CA MET A 567 4.53 -41.57 15.31
C MET A 567 4.07 -41.44 16.76
N ASP A 568 3.63 -42.54 17.37
CA ASP A 568 3.40 -42.56 18.81
C ASP A 568 4.75 -42.41 19.53
N GLN A 569 4.99 -41.26 20.14
CA GLN A 569 6.25 -40.95 20.82
C GLN A 569 6.46 -41.74 22.13
N LEU A 570 5.42 -42.40 22.67
CA LEU A 570 5.52 -43.23 23.86
C LEU A 570 5.85 -44.68 23.51
N ASN A 571 5.18 -45.21 22.48
CA ASN A 571 5.30 -46.61 22.07
C ASN A 571 6.29 -46.82 20.91
N TYR A 572 6.73 -45.75 20.25
CA TYR A 572 7.61 -45.76 19.08
C TYR A 572 7.05 -46.57 17.90
N GLU A 573 5.74 -46.48 17.69
CA GLU A 573 5.01 -47.17 16.63
C GLU A 573 4.27 -46.15 15.75
N TRP A 574 4.29 -46.38 14.43
CA TRP A 574 3.44 -45.65 13.51
C TRP A 574 1.98 -46.06 13.68
N ARG A 575 1.11 -45.08 13.84
CA ARG A 575 -0.35 -45.26 13.89
C ARG A 575 -1.00 -44.52 12.75
N PHE A 576 -2.12 -45.05 12.27
CA PHE A 576 -2.96 -44.32 11.34
C PHE A 576 -3.83 -43.33 12.09
N ASP A 577 -3.90 -42.09 11.60
CA ASP A 577 -4.67 -41.02 12.23
C ASP A 577 -6.16 -41.40 12.27
N GLN A 578 -6.73 -41.68 13.44
CA GLN A 578 -8.16 -41.97 13.53
C GLN A 578 -8.97 -40.67 13.52
N ARG A 579 -9.43 -40.26 12.34
CA ARG A 579 -10.33 -39.11 12.20
C ARG A 579 -11.78 -39.54 12.44
N ALA A 580 -12.48 -38.79 13.30
CA ALA A 580 -13.93 -38.85 13.42
C ALA A 580 -14.59 -37.65 12.73
N VAL A 581 -15.73 -37.86 12.08
CA VAL A 581 -16.54 -36.82 11.43
C VAL A 581 -17.99 -37.01 11.82
N GLU A 582 -18.68 -35.95 12.25
CA GLU A 582 -20.12 -36.02 12.51
C GLU A 582 -20.90 -36.14 11.19
N LEU A 583 -21.74 -37.17 11.10
CA LEU A 583 -22.83 -37.28 10.14
C LEU A 583 -24.08 -36.67 10.77
N HIS A 584 -24.73 -35.75 10.07
CA HIS A 584 -26.03 -35.17 10.45
C HIS A 584 -27.04 -35.36 9.30
N ALA A 585 -28.01 -36.25 9.45
CA ALA A 585 -29.06 -36.52 8.46
C ALA A 585 -30.43 -36.11 9.00
N PHE A 586 -31.27 -35.45 8.22
CA PHE A 586 -32.54 -34.88 8.67
C PHE A 586 -33.53 -34.67 7.52
N VAL A 587 -34.82 -34.48 7.83
CA VAL A 587 -35.86 -34.17 6.83
C VAL A 587 -36.41 -32.77 7.08
N ASN A 588 -36.27 -31.85 6.12
CA ASN A 588 -36.66 -30.43 6.21
C ASN A 588 -38.15 -30.18 5.94
N GLN A 589 -38.57 -28.91 6.10
CA GLN A 589 -39.89 -28.43 5.70
C GLN A 589 -40.20 -28.82 4.24
N GLY A 590 -41.36 -29.42 3.98
CA GLY A 590 -41.73 -29.92 2.65
C GLY A 590 -41.33 -31.37 2.37
N ASP A 591 -40.91 -32.11 3.40
CA ASP A 591 -40.56 -33.54 3.34
C ASP A 591 -39.26 -33.84 2.59
N HIS A 592 -38.34 -32.87 2.58
CA HIS A 592 -37.09 -32.95 1.83
C HIS A 592 -35.96 -33.57 2.64
N ALA A 593 -35.37 -34.65 2.14
CA ALA A 593 -34.22 -35.31 2.75
C ALA A 593 -32.97 -34.42 2.68
N ASN A 594 -32.19 -34.37 3.76
CA ASN A 594 -30.91 -33.66 3.82
C ASN A 594 -29.87 -34.46 4.63
N TYR A 595 -28.58 -34.34 4.27
CA TYR A 595 -27.48 -34.76 5.16
C TYR A 595 -26.25 -33.85 5.08
N ARG A 596 -25.43 -33.86 6.13
CA ARG A 596 -24.15 -33.17 6.22
C ARG A 596 -23.10 -34.14 6.74
N LEU A 597 -21.91 -34.10 6.14
CA LEU A 597 -20.78 -34.93 6.53
C LEU A 597 -19.53 -34.05 6.47
N ALA A 598 -18.87 -33.84 7.61
CA ALA A 598 -17.83 -32.82 7.83
C ALA A 598 -18.36 -31.37 7.67
N ASN A 599 -17.45 -30.39 7.64
CA ASN A 599 -17.78 -28.96 7.44
C ASN A 599 -18.33 -28.64 6.03
N GLY A 600 -18.69 -29.65 5.23
CA GLY A 600 -19.37 -29.52 3.94
C GLY A 600 -20.85 -29.85 4.06
N ALA A 601 -21.72 -28.97 3.56
CA ALA A 601 -23.15 -29.23 3.43
C ALA A 601 -23.43 -29.84 2.05
N PHE A 602 -24.01 -31.04 2.01
CA PHE A 602 -24.48 -31.68 0.78
C PHE A 602 -26.01 -31.53 0.71
N SER A 603 -26.47 -30.36 0.28
CA SER A 603 -27.89 -30.08 0.11
C SER A 603 -28.36 -30.44 -1.30
N ASN A 604 -29.55 -31.01 -1.41
CA ASN A 604 -30.25 -31.19 -2.68
C ASN A 604 -30.33 -29.87 -3.45
N ILE A 605 -29.98 -29.88 -4.74
CA ILE A 605 -30.66 -29.00 -5.71
C ILE A 605 -31.93 -29.75 -6.07
N VAL A 606 -33.06 -29.34 -5.49
CA VAL A 606 -34.36 -29.94 -5.82
C VAL A 606 -34.65 -29.67 -7.31
N PRO A 607 -34.83 -30.69 -8.17
CA PRO A 607 -35.33 -30.46 -9.51
C PRO A 607 -36.74 -29.87 -9.41
N SER A 608 -36.96 -28.69 -10.00
CA SER A 608 -38.27 -28.03 -9.98
C SER A 608 -39.32 -28.88 -10.70
N GLY A 609 -40.39 -29.29 -9.99
CA GLY A 609 -41.65 -29.68 -10.64
C GLY A 609 -42.21 -31.09 -10.37
N THR A 610 -41.78 -31.85 -9.36
CA THR A 610 -42.39 -33.16 -9.07
C THR A 610 -42.58 -33.42 -7.58
N SER A 611 -43.79 -33.82 -7.19
CA SER A 611 -44.14 -34.38 -5.87
C SER A 611 -43.55 -35.79 -5.68
N GLN A 612 -42.22 -35.92 -5.75
CA GLN A 612 -41.50 -37.19 -5.66
C GLN A 612 -41.51 -37.71 -4.22
N ARG A 613 -41.90 -38.98 -4.03
CA ARG A 613 -42.03 -39.65 -2.72
C ARG A 613 -41.23 -40.96 -2.72
N GLY A 614 -40.24 -41.14 -1.86
CA GLY A 614 -39.27 -42.24 -1.94
C GLY A 614 -38.11 -42.15 -0.92
N LEU A 615 -36.95 -42.70 -1.28
CA LEU A 615 -35.72 -42.68 -0.48
C LEU A 615 -34.59 -41.99 -1.23
N MET A 616 -33.86 -41.13 -0.55
CA MET A 616 -32.54 -40.65 -0.95
C MET A 616 -31.48 -41.47 -0.23
N TYR A 617 -30.51 -42.05 -0.93
CA TYR A 617 -29.48 -42.89 -0.31
C TYR A 617 -28.07 -42.69 -0.85
N THR A 618 -27.06 -42.93 0.00
CA THR A 618 -25.65 -42.89 -0.38
C THR A 618 -24.80 -43.89 0.42
N PRO A 619 -23.96 -44.70 -0.24
CA PRO A 619 -22.88 -45.44 0.40
C PRO A 619 -21.72 -44.50 0.73
N ILE A 620 -21.20 -44.56 1.96
CA ILE A 620 -20.09 -43.74 2.45
C ILE A 620 -18.90 -44.65 2.76
N ARG A 621 -17.75 -44.35 2.15
CA ARG A 621 -16.52 -45.14 2.34
C ARG A 621 -15.99 -44.97 3.75
N SER A 622 -15.71 -46.05 4.47
CA SER A 622 -15.13 -45.94 5.81
C SER A 622 -13.69 -45.42 5.78
N ARG A 623 -12.96 -45.57 4.67
CA ARG A 623 -11.52 -45.23 4.62
C ARG A 623 -11.23 -43.73 4.72
N ASP A 624 -12.11 -42.92 4.14
CA ASP A 624 -11.94 -41.47 4.00
C ASP A 624 -13.21 -40.69 4.34
N LEU A 625 -14.30 -41.39 4.67
CA LEU A 625 -15.62 -40.81 4.97
C LEU A 625 -16.15 -39.95 3.81
N ILE A 626 -15.85 -40.35 2.57
CA ILE A 626 -16.35 -39.69 1.37
C ILE A 626 -17.53 -40.51 0.81
N PRO A 627 -18.66 -39.87 0.46
CA PRO A 627 -19.73 -40.51 -0.30
C PRO A 627 -19.18 -41.11 -1.60
N THR A 628 -19.61 -42.32 -1.93
CA THR A 628 -19.19 -43.00 -3.17
C THR A 628 -19.98 -42.53 -4.39
N ILE A 629 -21.17 -41.98 -4.15
CA ILE A 629 -21.98 -41.30 -5.15
C ILE A 629 -21.60 -39.83 -5.10
N VAL A 630 -21.17 -39.27 -6.23
CA VAL A 630 -20.75 -37.87 -6.34
C VAL A 630 -21.33 -37.21 -7.59
N GLY A 631 -21.77 -35.96 -7.46
CA GLY A 631 -22.12 -35.11 -8.61
C GLY A 631 -23.37 -35.52 -9.38
N THR A 632 -24.36 -36.14 -8.73
CA THR A 632 -25.65 -36.39 -9.37
C THR A 632 -26.50 -35.10 -9.43
N PRO A 633 -27.57 -35.06 -10.25
CA PRO A 633 -28.53 -33.94 -10.23
C PRO A 633 -29.13 -33.66 -8.84
N ASN A 634 -29.13 -34.66 -7.95
CA ASN A 634 -29.64 -34.56 -6.59
C ASN A 634 -28.51 -34.37 -5.54
N GLY A 635 -27.26 -34.14 -5.95
CA GLY A 635 -26.09 -34.09 -5.06
C GLY A 635 -25.36 -35.44 -4.92
N ASP A 636 -24.73 -35.68 -3.78
CA ASP A 636 -23.82 -36.83 -3.54
C ASP A 636 -24.56 -38.09 -3.03
N TRP A 637 -25.77 -38.30 -3.55
CA TRP A 637 -26.70 -39.38 -3.24
C TRP A 637 -27.74 -39.55 -4.36
N VAL A 638 -28.44 -40.67 -4.39
CA VAL A 638 -29.42 -41.03 -5.45
C VAL A 638 -30.83 -41.12 -4.88
N TYR A 639 -31.81 -40.74 -5.68
CA TYR A 639 -33.23 -40.91 -5.39
C TYR A 639 -33.74 -42.26 -5.91
N ALA A 640 -34.49 -42.99 -5.08
CA ALA A 640 -35.30 -44.13 -5.46
C ALA A 640 -36.78 -43.85 -5.13
N ALA A 641 -37.63 -43.86 -6.15
CA ALA A 641 -39.09 -43.75 -5.98
C ALA A 641 -39.63 -45.02 -5.35
N MET A 642 -40.17 -44.99 -4.13
CA MET A 642 -40.61 -46.21 -3.44
C MET A 642 -42.12 -46.44 -3.59
N PRO A 643 -42.58 -47.69 -3.83
CA PRO A 643 -41.81 -48.94 -3.84
C PRO A 643 -41.20 -49.33 -5.21
N ASP A 644 -41.48 -48.61 -6.29
CA ASP A 644 -41.13 -49.04 -7.66
C ASP A 644 -39.61 -49.18 -7.91
N GLY A 645 -38.81 -48.31 -7.28
CA GLY A 645 -37.35 -48.25 -7.30
C GLY A 645 -36.65 -49.08 -6.22
N GLN A 646 -37.38 -49.99 -5.55
CA GLN A 646 -36.82 -50.81 -4.47
C GLN A 646 -35.64 -51.69 -4.91
N GLY A 647 -35.56 -52.06 -6.20
CA GLY A 647 -34.45 -52.82 -6.77
C GLY A 647 -33.12 -52.06 -6.69
N ASP A 648 -33.12 -50.75 -6.90
CA ASP A 648 -31.91 -49.92 -6.90
C ASP A 648 -31.30 -49.84 -5.50
N VAL A 649 -32.15 -49.68 -4.47
CA VAL A 649 -31.72 -49.66 -3.07
C VAL A 649 -31.10 -51.01 -2.67
N VAL A 650 -31.71 -52.12 -3.08
CA VAL A 650 -31.20 -53.47 -2.81
C VAL A 650 -29.85 -53.69 -3.50
N GLN A 651 -29.70 -53.29 -4.76
CA GLN A 651 -28.43 -53.40 -5.49
C GLN A 651 -27.34 -52.54 -4.86
N ALA A 652 -27.66 -51.32 -4.42
CA ALA A 652 -26.71 -50.44 -3.76
C ALA A 652 -26.20 -51.04 -2.44
N ILE A 653 -27.08 -51.61 -1.61
CA ILE A 653 -26.69 -52.29 -0.38
C ILE A 653 -25.89 -53.58 -0.69
N ALA A 654 -26.27 -54.33 -1.72
CA ALA A 654 -25.54 -55.52 -2.15
C ALA A 654 -24.13 -55.19 -2.65
N GLY A 655 -23.95 -54.08 -3.37
CA GLY A 655 -22.67 -53.61 -3.91
C GLY A 655 -21.77 -52.87 -2.91
N LEU A 656 -22.30 -52.42 -1.77
CA LEU A 656 -21.55 -51.77 -0.70
C LEU A 656 -20.39 -52.67 -0.20
N PRO A 657 -19.13 -52.20 -0.10
CA PRO A 657 -18.04 -52.98 0.48
C PRO A 657 -18.25 -53.32 1.95
N GLN A 658 -17.63 -54.41 2.43
CA GLN A 658 -17.68 -54.76 3.86
C GLN A 658 -17.00 -53.66 4.68
N GLY A 659 -17.67 -53.20 5.74
CA GLY A 659 -17.19 -52.13 6.60
C GLY A 659 -17.50 -50.71 6.14
N ASP A 660 -18.02 -50.50 4.93
CA ASP A 660 -18.51 -49.18 4.50
C ASP A 660 -19.90 -48.90 5.10
N TYR A 661 -20.23 -47.62 5.19
CA TYR A 661 -21.48 -47.13 5.75
C TYR A 661 -22.53 -46.92 4.66
N PHE A 662 -23.81 -46.97 5.03
CA PHE A 662 -24.93 -46.70 4.15
C PHE A 662 -25.92 -45.78 4.86
N LEU A 663 -26.29 -44.69 4.21
CA LEU A 663 -27.32 -43.77 4.68
C LEU A 663 -28.48 -43.77 3.68
N ALA A 664 -29.71 -43.88 4.19
CA ALA A 664 -30.93 -43.63 3.45
C ALA A 664 -31.86 -42.72 4.26
N VAL A 665 -32.47 -41.75 3.61
CA VAL A 665 -33.37 -40.75 4.21
C VAL A 665 -34.60 -40.60 3.33
N SER A 666 -35.80 -40.57 3.91
CA SER A 666 -37.04 -40.40 3.17
C SER A 666 -37.19 -39.01 2.56
N GLU A 667 -37.61 -38.98 1.31
CA GLU A 667 -38.10 -37.79 0.61
C GLU A 667 -39.63 -37.99 0.44
N GLY A 668 -40.47 -37.27 1.16
CA GLY A 668 -41.92 -37.55 1.21
C GLY A 668 -42.27 -38.88 1.89
N ASN A 669 -43.43 -39.46 1.55
CA ASN A 669 -43.85 -40.77 2.08
C ASN A 669 -43.21 -41.94 1.30
N PRO A 670 -42.28 -42.72 1.88
CA PRO A 670 -41.62 -43.83 1.21
C PRO A 670 -42.49 -45.10 1.12
N LYS A 671 -43.71 -45.10 1.68
CA LYS A 671 -44.66 -46.23 1.68
C LYS A 671 -44.08 -47.53 2.23
N VAL A 672 -43.35 -47.47 3.35
CA VAL A 672 -42.66 -48.63 3.96
C VAL A 672 -43.52 -49.90 4.09
N PRO A 673 -44.81 -49.84 4.48
CA PRO A 673 -45.65 -51.04 4.56
C PRO A 673 -45.82 -51.81 3.24
N THR A 674 -45.54 -51.16 2.10
CA THR A 674 -45.62 -51.77 0.77
C THR A 674 -44.29 -52.33 0.25
N TRP A 675 -43.19 -52.15 0.99
CA TRP A 675 -41.89 -52.66 0.59
C TRP A 675 -41.86 -54.19 0.59
N ALA A 676 -41.33 -54.79 -0.48
CA ALA A 676 -41.22 -56.24 -0.59
C ALA A 676 -40.22 -56.84 0.43
N ASP A 677 -40.41 -58.11 0.78
CA ASP A 677 -39.59 -58.83 1.78
C ASP A 677 -38.08 -58.78 1.54
N HIS A 678 -37.68 -58.88 0.28
CA HIS A 678 -36.26 -58.83 -0.08
C HIS A 678 -35.62 -57.45 0.14
N VAL A 679 -36.42 -56.37 0.16
CA VAL A 679 -35.94 -54.99 0.40
C VAL A 679 -35.63 -54.79 1.88
N VAL A 680 -36.55 -55.21 2.74
CA VAL A 680 -36.35 -55.18 4.19
C VAL A 680 -35.20 -56.10 4.59
N ALA A 681 -35.08 -57.27 3.95
CA ALA A 681 -33.95 -58.17 4.15
C ALA A 681 -32.60 -57.55 3.72
N ALA A 682 -32.56 -56.72 2.68
CA ALA A 682 -31.33 -56.05 2.26
C ALA A 682 -30.79 -55.11 3.35
N PHE A 683 -31.65 -54.36 4.04
CA PHE A 683 -31.24 -53.50 5.16
C PHE A 683 -30.65 -54.28 6.35
N ALA A 684 -30.96 -55.58 6.51
CA ALA A 684 -30.29 -56.42 7.50
C ALA A 684 -28.78 -56.58 7.22
N LEU A 685 -28.35 -56.51 5.96
CA LEU A 685 -26.92 -56.62 5.58
C LEU A 685 -26.07 -55.46 6.10
N ILE A 686 -26.69 -54.31 6.39
CA ILE A 686 -26.06 -53.16 7.02
C ILE A 686 -26.35 -53.06 8.52
N GLY A 687 -26.92 -54.13 9.10
CA GLY A 687 -27.11 -54.26 10.54
C GLY A 687 -28.42 -53.74 11.10
N CYS A 688 -29.37 -53.32 10.26
CA CYS A 688 -30.68 -52.83 10.72
C CYS A 688 -31.59 -53.97 11.18
N ASP A 689 -32.41 -53.70 12.19
CA ASP A 689 -33.44 -54.63 12.65
C ASP A 689 -34.65 -54.59 11.70
N THR A 690 -34.86 -55.70 10.99
CA THR A 690 -35.98 -55.85 10.04
C THR A 690 -37.36 -55.70 10.69
N SER A 691 -37.50 -56.05 11.97
CA SER A 691 -38.76 -55.92 12.70
C SER A 691 -39.12 -54.45 12.94
N GLN A 692 -38.11 -53.60 13.22
CA GLN A 692 -38.29 -52.15 13.35
C GLN A 692 -38.73 -51.53 12.03
N ILE A 693 -38.13 -51.92 10.91
CA ILE A 693 -38.52 -51.42 9.58
C ILE A 693 -39.96 -51.82 9.24
N ARG A 694 -40.38 -53.05 9.59
CA ARG A 694 -41.75 -53.53 9.37
C ARG A 694 -42.80 -52.84 10.21
N ALA A 695 -42.43 -52.36 11.38
CA ALA A 695 -43.32 -51.65 12.27
C ALA A 695 -43.60 -50.20 11.83
N ILE A 696 -42.89 -49.67 10.81
CA ILE A 696 -43.03 -48.28 10.36
C ILE A 696 -44.42 -48.05 9.74
N PRO A 697 -45.23 -47.13 10.29
CA PRO A 697 -46.53 -46.77 9.72
C PRO A 697 -46.42 -46.12 8.34
N ASN A 698 -47.48 -46.22 7.54
CA ASN A 698 -47.57 -45.46 6.29
C ASN A 698 -47.59 -43.94 6.59
N ASN A 699 -46.98 -43.13 5.73
CA ASN A 699 -46.79 -41.67 5.89
C ASN A 699 -45.78 -41.22 6.97
N ASN A 700 -45.05 -42.14 7.62
CA ASN A 700 -43.92 -41.75 8.45
C ASN A 700 -42.67 -41.49 7.60
N SER A 701 -41.89 -40.49 7.99
CA SER A 701 -40.53 -40.27 7.47
C SER A 701 -39.59 -41.29 8.10
N VAL A 702 -38.53 -41.69 7.39
CA VAL A 702 -37.54 -42.66 7.88
C VAL A 702 -36.11 -42.22 7.58
N ILE A 703 -35.20 -42.39 8.55
CA ILE A 703 -33.76 -42.39 8.36
C ILE A 703 -33.27 -43.80 8.70
N ILE A 704 -32.57 -44.41 7.76
CA ILE A 704 -31.91 -45.70 7.94
C ILE A 704 -30.42 -45.48 7.76
N PHE A 705 -29.65 -45.84 8.77
CA PHE A 705 -28.21 -45.78 8.72
C PHE A 705 -27.61 -47.10 9.19
N GLY A 706 -26.56 -47.59 8.53
CA GLY A 706 -25.95 -48.84 8.93
C GLY A 706 -24.55 -49.03 8.35
N ARG A 707 -23.90 -50.12 8.76
CA ARG A 707 -22.54 -50.47 8.33
C ARG A 707 -22.52 -51.93 7.89
N LYS A 708 -22.03 -52.19 6.68
CA LYS A 708 -22.08 -53.54 6.12
C LYS A 708 -21.23 -54.52 6.90
N GLY A 709 -21.83 -55.64 7.30
CA GLY A 709 -21.15 -56.68 8.07
C GLY A 709 -21.08 -56.43 9.58
N TYR A 710 -21.82 -55.44 10.10
CA TYR A 710 -21.92 -55.13 11.53
C TYR A 710 -23.37 -55.37 12.02
N PRO A 711 -23.77 -56.63 12.27
CA PRO A 711 -25.14 -56.97 12.64
C PRO A 711 -25.57 -56.30 13.95
N GLY A 712 -26.80 -55.78 14.00
CA GLY A 712 -27.38 -55.15 15.19
C GLY A 712 -26.90 -53.73 15.48
N GLN A 713 -26.05 -53.16 14.63
CA GLN A 713 -25.55 -51.78 14.76
C GLN A 713 -26.26 -50.77 13.84
N GLY A 714 -27.25 -51.22 13.07
CA GLY A 714 -28.04 -50.35 12.23
C GLY A 714 -29.01 -49.50 13.05
N ILE A 715 -29.22 -48.27 12.59
CA ILE A 715 -30.12 -47.28 13.18
C ILE A 715 -31.29 -47.08 12.23
N VAL A 716 -32.50 -47.17 12.77
CA VAL A 716 -33.75 -46.88 12.06
C VAL A 716 -34.53 -45.89 12.91
N ILE A 717 -34.76 -44.69 12.40
CA ILE A 717 -35.59 -43.68 13.05
C ILE A 717 -36.83 -43.47 12.18
N SER A 718 -38.03 -43.49 12.76
CA SER A 718 -39.28 -43.22 12.05
C SER A 718 -40.25 -42.43 12.92
N GLU A 719 -40.76 -41.32 12.40
CA GLU A 719 -41.76 -40.46 13.07
C GLU A 719 -42.78 -39.91 12.05
N PRO A 720 -43.99 -39.50 12.50
CA PRO A 720 -44.92 -38.76 11.65
C PRO A 720 -44.27 -37.46 11.17
N ASN A 721 -44.47 -37.12 9.90
CA ASN A 721 -43.82 -35.96 9.30
C ASN A 721 -44.49 -34.64 9.73
N VAL A 722 -44.07 -34.11 10.87
CA VAL A 722 -44.58 -32.86 11.45
C VAL A 722 -43.44 -31.85 11.58
N TYR A 723 -43.45 -30.84 10.72
CA TYR A 723 -42.53 -29.70 10.82
C TYR A 723 -42.93 -28.78 11.99
N ASP A 724 -41.99 -28.47 12.88
CA ASP A 724 -42.25 -27.53 13.97
C ASP A 724 -42.00 -26.08 13.51
N ASN A 725 -43.09 -25.40 13.16
CA ASN A 725 -43.07 -24.01 12.72
C ASN A 725 -42.57 -23.03 13.80
N VAL A 726 -42.53 -23.41 15.08
CA VAL A 726 -42.14 -22.52 16.19
C VAL A 726 -40.63 -22.51 16.38
N SER A 727 -39.98 -23.67 16.29
CA SER A 727 -38.53 -23.78 16.43
C SER A 727 -37.76 -23.66 15.11
N ASN A 728 -38.47 -23.63 13.97
CA ASN A 728 -37.88 -23.66 12.62
C ASN A 728 -36.90 -24.84 12.45
N THR A 729 -37.18 -25.94 13.16
CA THR A 729 -36.35 -27.16 13.16
C THR A 729 -37.18 -28.36 12.77
N SER A 730 -36.57 -29.23 11.97
CA SER A 730 -37.05 -30.59 11.77
C SER A 730 -37.00 -31.34 13.10
N LYS A 731 -38.10 -31.94 13.55
CA LYS A 731 -38.12 -32.80 14.75
C LYS A 731 -37.43 -34.16 14.55
N PHE A 732 -36.71 -34.32 13.44
CA PHE A 732 -36.24 -35.60 12.93
C PHE A 732 -34.84 -35.45 12.35
N ASP A 733 -33.84 -35.62 13.21
CA ASP A 733 -32.42 -35.66 12.84
C ASP A 733 -31.67 -36.83 13.47
N LEU A 734 -30.71 -37.38 12.72
CA LEU A 734 -29.73 -38.36 13.16
C LEU A 734 -28.38 -37.68 13.20
N ARG A 735 -27.73 -37.64 14.36
CA ARG A 735 -26.35 -37.19 14.53
C ARG A 735 -25.49 -38.28 15.15
N LEU A 736 -24.40 -38.63 14.48
CA LEU A 736 -23.42 -39.57 15.04
C LEU A 736 -22.01 -39.35 14.46
N PRO A 737 -20.95 -39.66 15.23
CA PRO A 737 -19.59 -39.66 14.70
C PRO A 737 -19.35 -40.91 13.84
N LEU A 738 -18.81 -40.71 12.64
CA LEU A 738 -18.23 -41.76 11.79
C LEU A 738 -16.72 -41.74 11.93
N HIS A 739 -16.10 -42.92 11.93
CA HIS A 739 -14.65 -43.07 12.09
C HIS A 739 -13.99 -43.56 10.80
N THR A 740 -12.88 -42.93 10.44
CA THR A 740 -12.01 -43.38 9.34
C THR A 740 -11.33 -44.72 9.67
N ASN A 741 -11.04 -45.53 8.65
CA ASN A 741 -10.17 -46.71 8.76
C ASN A 741 -9.00 -46.64 7.75
N PHE A 742 -8.15 -45.62 7.85
CA PHE A 742 -6.98 -45.52 7.00
C PHE A 742 -6.09 -46.77 7.13
N ASP A 743 -5.51 -47.19 6.00
CA ASP A 743 -4.62 -48.35 5.86
C ASP A 743 -3.25 -47.97 5.24
N ARG A 744 -3.03 -46.67 4.98
CA ARG A 744 -1.78 -46.11 4.43
C ARG A 744 -1.65 -44.61 4.75
N GLY A 745 -0.41 -44.14 4.84
CA GLY A 745 -0.06 -42.72 4.96
C GLY A 745 1.36 -42.46 4.45
N ASN A 746 1.77 -41.21 4.47
CA ASN A 746 3.07 -40.75 3.96
C ASN A 746 3.80 -39.93 5.04
N ILE A 747 5.13 -39.96 4.98
CA ILE A 747 6.04 -39.11 5.75
C ILE A 747 6.98 -38.41 4.77
N GLN A 748 7.32 -37.15 5.05
CA GLN A 748 8.31 -36.40 4.31
C GLN A 748 9.38 -35.93 5.28
N SER A 749 10.64 -36.26 4.98
CA SER A 749 11.76 -35.76 5.76
C SER A 749 12.07 -34.30 5.39
N LEU A 750 12.39 -33.48 6.40
CA LEU A 750 12.66 -32.03 6.30
C LEU A 750 14.06 -31.70 5.78
#